data_AF-A0A8S1RAX4-F1
#
_entry.id   AF-A0A8S1RAX4-F1
#
_cell.length_a   1.000
_cell.length_b   1.000
_cell.length_c   1.000
_cell.angle_alpha   90.00
_cell.angle_beta   90.00
_cell.angle_gamma   90.00
#
_symmetry.space_group_name_H-M   'P 1'
#
loop_
_entity.id
_entity.type
_entity.pdbx_description
1 polymer ?
#
loop_
_entity_poly.entity_id
_entity_poly.type
_entity_poly.pdbx_seq_one_letter_code
_entity_poly.pdbx_strand_id
1 'polypeptide(L)'
;MSRNIYKCKLPYNMLIKYLDLQLDNEYNQDEINQIIQQIFSIKNIGGAAQLTTSNFRCFDCTFQRIKSSKSSVFEIITEQDGVIELLEFKIYQAEHDLQQMTNNSGCIGIYSQNSLLNLKIVNSYFSQIISRMAPSILTIIPSIAQNQIVITNITIINCLSLLNSIIKVQFSNKIAQQNKIKITNVMIMIDEENWIAYFSKIEALTNSEIEEVTSETNALIYLESCQIDIKGLSISGLLLYPILKVSNISSLKLQNFWIDQTYMFYSFNIIDIQQTVQTQYTVIFSQFSITNTQPYLALQIQLLITQILFINQNCIKITISTVEKSQTFQNVQNSFKRNAKNSSSLINLKSVQEKNNYRLNLIQIKRNNCTFCSNGLIYFNVYKIEKLSIYDLDCFYNIISDYGCLNFAHATQVSLSYIKVINSNIINNIGKKGAAITSIEAPIFVSNCIIMNNVANEQGGGLYFDLKNKRFIIKSTIIIQNKANIGGGLYLDGNQTINIDNFIQSLLIFNQAKNYGNNLIESPSNLTLSINQVEMKSSKFILNNTQTNILQLKPYITIEQEQKIKSDYLKIPSNQVIKDYQLFVPKISYALILFQDLSLYFKNSRNEFLFNQVNSTCVVKQQIIENDKILSNTQLNELSYNSILNRFDMIYLQFHFNPNYQNNSYLQIIIQCDPQDDSKQLQYIINARSYKCQLGEFQVDNGCQLCQSNQGYYSVTYNDTKCSIFDKQKFNQITANSLNLNKGYWRPNYLSDYTTQCFKNIKNCKGGWYVGDNLCIKGHLGALCEECDIYNIKGDGKYFKNSENSECLSCFGIADSIFGLYYQLYQHQIVQINLMIYLFYQEQKKDKVKLFSHQLKILKASLLK
;
A
#
# COMPACT_ATOMS: atom_id res chain seq x y z
N MET A 1 -40.02 -23.88 52.53
CA MET A 1 -40.81 -23.18 53.55
C MET A 1 -41.33 -21.88 52.96
N SER A 2 -42.63 -21.82 52.67
CA SER A 2 -43.31 -20.64 52.13
C SER A 2 -43.46 -19.55 53.20
N ARG A 3 -42.60 -18.54 53.17
CA ARG A 3 -42.86 -17.27 53.86
C ARG A 3 -43.14 -16.21 52.80
N ASN A 4 -44.37 -15.71 52.82
CA ASN A 4 -44.79 -14.51 52.12
C ASN A 4 -43.81 -13.38 52.46
N ILE A 5 -42.95 -13.02 51.50
CA ILE A 5 -42.15 -11.80 51.58
C ILE A 5 -43.14 -10.67 51.36
N TYR A 6 -43.43 -9.94 52.43
CA TYR A 6 -44.26 -8.74 52.40
C TYR A 6 -43.70 -7.77 51.36
N LYS A 7 -44.56 -7.39 50.41
CA LYS A 7 -44.41 -6.13 49.67
C LYS A 7 -44.26 -5.03 50.71
N CYS A 8 -43.09 -4.41 50.84
CA CYS A 8 -43.00 -3.08 51.44
C CYS A 8 -43.59 -2.06 50.44
N LYS A 9 -44.91 -2.10 50.25
CA LYS A 9 -45.64 -0.85 50.00
C LYS A 9 -45.89 -0.28 51.39
N LEU A 10 -45.16 0.76 51.79
CA LEU A 10 -45.65 1.62 52.86
C LEU A 10 -47.07 2.01 52.46
N PRO A 11 -48.11 1.74 53.28
CA PRO A 11 -49.47 2.11 52.92
C PRO A 11 -49.49 3.61 52.68
N TYR A 12 -50.03 4.06 51.55
CA TYR A 12 -50.16 5.48 51.20
C TYR A 12 -50.70 6.33 52.36
N ASN A 13 -51.64 5.75 53.11
CA ASN A 13 -52.24 6.34 54.31
C ASN A 13 -51.24 6.63 55.44
N MET A 14 -50.12 5.90 55.56
CA MET A 14 -49.05 6.19 56.52
C MET A 14 -48.19 7.39 56.09
N LEU A 15 -47.91 7.54 54.79
CA LEU A 15 -47.11 8.66 54.28
C LEU A 15 -47.85 9.99 54.49
N ILE A 16 -49.15 10.05 54.20
CA ILE A 16 -49.98 11.23 54.48
C ILE A 16 -50.09 11.45 55.99
N LYS A 17 -50.46 10.42 56.77
CA LYS A 17 -50.77 10.60 58.19
C LYS A 17 -49.58 11.04 59.04
N TYR A 18 -48.37 10.56 58.72
CA TYR A 18 -47.19 10.77 59.56
C TYR A 18 -46.18 11.76 58.99
N LEU A 19 -46.21 12.02 57.68
CA LEU A 19 -45.23 12.88 57.00
C LEU A 19 -45.88 14.00 56.16
N ASP A 20 -47.21 14.08 56.10
CA ASP A 20 -47.96 15.07 55.29
C ASP A 20 -47.52 15.10 53.80
N LEU A 21 -47.11 13.95 53.28
CA LEU A 21 -46.66 13.79 51.89
C LEU A 21 -47.80 13.33 51.00
N GLN A 22 -48.28 14.24 50.14
CA GLN A 22 -49.19 13.92 49.04
C GLN A 22 -48.37 13.69 47.77
N LEU A 23 -48.20 12.41 47.40
CA LEU A 23 -47.41 12.01 46.22
C LEU A 23 -48.27 11.75 44.98
N ASP A 24 -49.60 11.78 45.11
CA ASP A 24 -50.49 11.41 44.01
C ASP A 24 -50.68 12.58 43.03
N ASN A 25 -50.60 12.25 41.73
CA ASN A 25 -50.78 13.08 40.52
C ASN A 25 -49.56 13.86 39.99
N GLU A 26 -48.54 14.18 40.80
CA GLU A 26 -47.39 14.98 40.33
C GLU A 26 -46.13 14.16 40.01
N TYR A 27 -45.96 12.98 40.64
CA TYR A 27 -44.71 12.19 40.54
C TYR A 27 -44.97 10.78 40.01
N ASN A 28 -44.07 10.29 39.16
CA ASN A 28 -44.09 8.92 38.67
C ASN A 28 -43.54 7.93 39.71
N GLN A 29 -43.68 6.62 39.45
CA GLN A 29 -43.30 5.59 40.42
C GLN A 29 -41.79 5.59 40.79
N ASP A 30 -40.91 5.99 39.87
CA ASP A 30 -39.47 6.07 40.14
C ASP A 30 -39.11 7.29 40.98
N GLU A 31 -39.74 8.43 40.71
CA GLU A 31 -39.65 9.65 41.52
C GLU A 31 -40.17 9.40 42.94
N ILE A 32 -41.32 8.73 43.07
CA ILE A 32 -41.87 8.28 44.35
C ILE A 32 -40.88 7.37 45.09
N ASN A 33 -40.23 6.44 44.38
CA ASN A 33 -39.23 5.55 44.99
C ASN A 33 -38.00 6.31 45.48
N GLN A 34 -37.50 7.31 44.73
CA GLN A 34 -36.39 8.18 45.16
C GLN A 34 -36.75 8.98 46.41
N ILE A 35 -37.97 9.56 46.43
CA ILE A 35 -38.49 10.28 47.60
C ILE A 35 -38.56 9.34 48.82
N ILE A 36 -39.16 8.16 48.66
CA ILE A 36 -39.25 7.15 49.72
C ILE A 36 -37.86 6.72 50.21
N GLN A 37 -36.89 6.53 49.32
CA GLN A 37 -35.51 6.16 49.69
C GLN A 37 -34.78 7.24 50.50
N GLN A 38 -35.02 8.52 50.21
CA GLN A 38 -34.43 9.63 50.96
C GLN A 38 -35.09 9.80 52.34
N ILE A 39 -36.40 9.55 52.43
CA ILE A 39 -37.18 9.65 53.67
C ILE A 39 -36.91 8.47 54.60
N PHE A 40 -37.03 7.26 54.06
CA PHE A 40 -36.80 6.03 54.78
C PHE A 40 -35.41 5.55 54.40
N SER A 41 -34.43 5.72 55.29
CA SER A 41 -33.13 5.07 55.14
C SER A 41 -33.36 3.56 55.04
N ILE A 42 -33.44 3.03 53.81
CA ILE A 42 -33.68 1.62 53.57
C ILE A 42 -32.44 0.88 54.06
N LYS A 43 -32.50 0.37 55.29
CA LYS A 43 -31.46 -0.45 55.90
C LYS A 43 -31.43 -1.88 55.36
N ASN A 44 -32.25 -2.22 54.35
CA ASN A 44 -32.18 -3.53 53.75
C ASN A 44 -30.90 -3.63 52.91
N ILE A 45 -29.87 -4.21 53.55
CA ILE A 45 -28.54 -4.44 52.99
C ILE A 45 -28.60 -5.55 51.91
N GLY A 46 -29.58 -6.46 51.94
CA GLY A 46 -29.61 -7.67 51.12
C GLY A 46 -30.79 -7.78 50.15
N GLY A 47 -30.58 -8.57 49.09
CA GLY A 47 -31.56 -8.90 48.05
C GLY A 47 -32.66 -9.86 48.52
N ALA A 48 -33.11 -10.74 47.63
CA ALA A 48 -34.10 -11.76 47.97
C ALA A 48 -33.63 -12.74 49.07
N ALA A 49 -32.34 -13.06 49.15
CA ALA A 49 -31.76 -13.81 50.26
C ALA A 49 -30.26 -13.54 50.46
N GLN A 50 -29.81 -13.65 51.71
CA GLN A 50 -28.40 -13.77 52.10
C GLN A 50 -28.21 -15.12 52.78
N LEU A 51 -27.26 -15.93 52.30
CA LEU A 51 -27.14 -17.35 52.63
C LEU A 51 -25.69 -17.70 52.97
N THR A 52 -25.50 -18.52 54.01
CA THR A 52 -24.24 -19.24 54.26
C THR A 52 -24.55 -20.74 54.20
N THR A 53 -23.97 -21.47 53.24
CA THR A 53 -24.33 -22.88 53.00
C THR A 53 -23.27 -23.67 52.24
N SER A 54 -23.23 -24.99 52.44
CA SER A 54 -22.42 -25.90 51.62
C SER A 54 -23.07 -26.29 50.29
N ASN A 55 -24.41 -26.34 50.25
CA ASN A 55 -25.18 -26.65 49.06
C ASN A 55 -26.39 -25.71 48.95
N PHE A 56 -26.48 -24.99 47.84
CA PHE A 56 -27.63 -24.16 47.50
C PHE A 56 -28.20 -24.56 46.14
N ARG A 57 -29.50 -24.80 46.09
CA ARG A 57 -30.21 -25.08 44.84
C ARG A 57 -31.47 -24.22 44.73
N CYS A 58 -31.58 -23.44 43.66
CA CYS A 58 -32.80 -22.77 43.23
C CYS A 58 -33.28 -23.41 41.92
N PHE A 59 -34.50 -23.91 41.91
CA PHE A 59 -35.11 -24.56 40.76
C PHE A 59 -36.45 -23.87 40.44
N ASP A 60 -36.64 -23.48 39.18
CA ASP A 60 -37.85 -22.79 38.67
C ASP A 60 -38.23 -21.56 39.51
N CYS A 61 -37.23 -20.72 39.80
CA CYS A 61 -37.38 -19.51 40.60
C CYS A 61 -37.47 -18.26 39.71
N THR A 62 -38.43 -17.37 39.98
CA THR A 62 -38.54 -16.06 39.30
C THR A 62 -38.46 -14.91 40.29
N PHE A 63 -37.56 -13.96 40.01
CA PHE A 63 -37.35 -12.74 40.78
C PHE A 63 -37.62 -11.54 39.89
N GLN A 64 -38.49 -10.62 40.32
CA GLN A 64 -38.88 -9.49 39.49
C GLN A 64 -39.05 -8.20 40.30
N ARG A 65 -38.68 -7.07 39.69
CA ARG A 65 -38.88 -5.72 40.26
C ARG A 65 -38.25 -5.56 41.63
N ILE A 66 -36.99 -5.94 41.75
CA ILE A 66 -36.24 -5.86 43.02
C ILE A 66 -35.34 -4.63 43.00
N LYS A 67 -35.42 -3.81 44.04
CA LYS A 67 -34.46 -2.73 44.33
C LYS A 67 -33.70 -3.06 45.61
N SER A 68 -32.37 -2.92 45.61
CA SER A 68 -31.51 -3.27 46.76
C SER A 68 -30.33 -2.32 46.92
N SER A 69 -29.77 -2.24 48.14
CA SER A 69 -28.57 -1.43 48.41
C SER A 69 -27.21 -2.14 48.22
N LYS A 70 -27.15 -3.49 48.16
CA LYS A 70 -25.93 -4.25 47.80
C LYS A 70 -26.15 -5.30 46.71
N SER A 71 -26.67 -6.49 47.03
CA SER A 71 -26.97 -7.52 46.01
C SER A 71 -28.46 -7.53 45.71
N SER A 72 -28.83 -7.48 44.44
CA SER A 72 -30.25 -7.41 44.05
C SER A 72 -31.03 -8.68 44.32
N VAL A 73 -30.41 -9.86 44.24
CA VAL A 73 -31.13 -11.13 44.43
C VAL A 73 -30.46 -11.99 45.48
N PHE A 74 -29.19 -12.37 45.33
CA PHE A 74 -28.56 -13.29 46.27
C PHE A 74 -27.17 -12.86 46.69
N GLU A 75 -26.90 -12.99 47.98
CA GLU A 75 -25.55 -12.98 48.53
C GLU A 75 -25.27 -14.34 49.16
N ILE A 76 -24.37 -15.13 48.57
CA ILE A 76 -24.12 -16.54 48.93
C ILE A 76 -22.68 -16.69 49.39
N ILE A 77 -22.51 -17.02 50.66
CA ILE A 77 -21.23 -17.44 51.25
C ILE A 77 -21.24 -18.97 51.28
N THR A 78 -20.24 -19.59 50.65
CA THR A 78 -20.16 -21.05 50.55
C THR A 78 -19.26 -21.66 51.61
N GLU A 79 -19.61 -22.87 52.06
CA GLU A 79 -18.82 -23.68 52.99
C GLU A 79 -18.53 -25.07 52.41
N GLN A 80 -17.50 -25.76 52.88
CA GLN A 80 -17.19 -27.16 52.50
C GLN A 80 -17.14 -27.37 50.97
N ASP A 81 -18.09 -28.15 50.41
CA ASP A 81 -18.18 -28.50 48.99
C ASP A 81 -18.59 -27.32 48.07
N GLY A 82 -19.22 -26.30 48.64
CA GLY A 82 -19.65 -25.07 47.95
C GLY A 82 -20.35 -25.27 46.61
N VAL A 83 -21.41 -26.07 46.62
CA VAL A 83 -22.24 -26.37 45.45
C VAL A 83 -23.37 -25.33 45.33
N ILE A 84 -23.47 -24.68 44.17
CA ILE A 84 -24.53 -23.72 43.84
C ILE A 84 -25.17 -24.13 42.50
N GLU A 85 -26.46 -24.45 42.53
CA GLU A 85 -27.24 -24.78 41.33
C GLU A 85 -28.41 -23.81 41.14
N LEU A 86 -28.38 -23.02 40.06
CA LEU A 86 -29.46 -22.14 39.63
C LEU A 86 -30.06 -22.69 38.32
N LEU A 87 -31.20 -23.35 38.42
CA LEU A 87 -31.82 -24.10 37.33
C LEU A 87 -33.18 -23.48 36.99
N GLU A 88 -33.44 -23.24 35.70
CA GLU A 88 -34.68 -22.60 35.23
C GLU A 88 -34.92 -21.24 35.92
N PHE A 89 -33.83 -20.50 36.10
CA PHE A 89 -33.77 -19.36 37.00
C PHE A 89 -33.97 -18.04 36.23
N LYS A 90 -34.90 -17.19 36.68
CA LYS A 90 -35.29 -15.99 35.95
C LYS A 90 -35.21 -14.72 36.80
N ILE A 91 -34.59 -13.68 36.26
CA ILE A 91 -34.55 -12.34 36.87
C ILE A 91 -35.00 -11.28 35.86
N TYR A 92 -35.93 -10.43 36.29
CA TYR A 92 -36.45 -9.31 35.50
C TYR A 92 -36.45 -8.01 36.30
N GLN A 93 -36.00 -6.90 35.71
CA GLN A 93 -36.14 -5.57 36.32
C GLN A 93 -35.53 -5.51 37.73
N ALA A 94 -34.25 -5.83 37.85
CA ALA A 94 -33.51 -5.72 39.11
C ALA A 94 -32.60 -4.50 39.06
N GLU A 95 -32.66 -3.65 40.07
CA GLU A 95 -31.93 -2.38 40.11
C GLU A 95 -31.15 -2.26 41.42
N HIS A 96 -29.85 -2.04 41.30
CA HIS A 96 -29.00 -1.62 42.41
C HIS A 96 -29.15 -0.11 42.64
N ASP A 97 -28.86 0.38 43.86
CA ASP A 97 -28.75 1.82 44.11
C ASP A 97 -27.76 2.47 43.12
N LEU A 98 -28.28 3.32 42.24
CA LEU A 98 -27.52 4.02 41.20
C LEU A 98 -26.84 5.31 41.71
N GLN A 99 -27.13 5.73 42.95
CA GLN A 99 -26.50 6.88 43.58
C GLN A 99 -25.21 6.49 44.31
N GLN A 100 -25.11 5.25 44.80
CA GLN A 100 -23.90 4.76 45.47
C GLN A 100 -22.77 4.46 44.48
N MET A 101 -21.59 5.00 44.77
CA MET A 101 -20.36 4.81 44.00
C MET A 101 -19.46 3.70 44.58
N THR A 102 -19.93 2.92 45.56
CA THR A 102 -19.12 1.87 46.20
C THR A 102 -19.16 0.56 45.43
N ASN A 103 -18.05 -0.18 45.48
CA ASN A 103 -17.92 -1.54 44.91
C ASN A 103 -18.83 -2.53 45.63
N ASN A 104 -20.10 -2.54 45.25
CA ASN A 104 -21.09 -3.48 45.76
C ASN A 104 -21.08 -4.76 44.92
N SER A 105 -21.76 -5.81 45.41
CA SER A 105 -21.94 -7.04 44.65
C SER A 105 -22.97 -6.86 43.55
N GLY A 106 -22.84 -7.65 42.49
CA GLY A 106 -23.85 -7.71 41.44
C GLY A 106 -25.16 -8.32 41.91
N CYS A 107 -26.04 -8.58 40.94
CA CYS A 107 -27.34 -9.18 41.22
C CYS A 107 -27.24 -10.51 42.00
N ILE A 108 -26.15 -11.25 41.80
CA ILE A 108 -25.80 -12.47 42.54
C ILE A 108 -24.32 -12.37 42.96
N GLY A 109 -24.09 -12.18 44.26
CA GLY A 109 -22.77 -12.24 44.89
C GLY A 109 -22.47 -13.64 45.43
N ILE A 110 -21.31 -14.20 45.09
CA ILE A 110 -20.84 -15.53 45.53
C ILE A 110 -19.45 -15.39 46.15
N TYR A 111 -19.28 -15.90 47.37
CA TYR A 111 -18.06 -15.79 48.16
C TYR A 111 -17.60 -17.18 48.60
N SER A 112 -16.48 -17.65 48.06
CA SER A 112 -15.99 -19.03 48.21
C SER A 112 -14.54 -19.14 48.68
N GLN A 113 -13.98 -18.07 49.26
CA GLN A 113 -12.55 -18.02 49.65
C GLN A 113 -12.10 -19.19 50.54
N ASN A 114 -13.00 -19.71 51.38
CA ASN A 114 -12.72 -20.74 52.39
C ASN A 114 -13.40 -22.09 52.10
N SER A 115 -13.86 -22.33 50.87
CA SER A 115 -14.60 -23.53 50.44
C SER A 115 -14.15 -23.96 49.05
N LEU A 116 -14.70 -25.06 48.52
CA LEU A 116 -14.68 -25.32 47.07
C LEU A 116 -15.75 -24.45 46.37
N LEU A 117 -15.61 -24.22 45.07
CA LEU A 117 -16.65 -23.56 44.27
C LEU A 117 -17.10 -24.46 43.12
N ASN A 118 -18.36 -24.91 43.16
CA ASN A 118 -19.02 -25.59 42.05
C ASN A 118 -20.33 -24.88 41.71
N LEU A 119 -20.26 -23.91 40.79
CA LEU A 119 -21.38 -23.10 40.34
C LEU A 119 -21.95 -23.64 39.02
N LYS A 120 -23.27 -23.81 38.98
CA LYS A 120 -24.01 -24.25 37.80
C LYS A 120 -25.24 -23.37 37.58
N ILE A 121 -25.32 -22.71 36.43
CA ILE A 121 -26.47 -21.92 35.99
C ILE A 121 -26.98 -22.50 34.66
N VAL A 122 -28.23 -22.95 34.63
CA VAL A 122 -28.80 -23.69 33.48
C VAL A 122 -30.21 -23.24 33.14
N ASN A 123 -30.48 -23.04 31.84
CA ASN A 123 -31.79 -22.69 31.30
C ASN A 123 -32.36 -21.40 31.93
N SER A 124 -31.51 -20.38 32.05
CA SER A 124 -31.81 -19.17 32.84
C SER A 124 -32.01 -17.94 31.96
N TYR A 125 -32.74 -16.96 32.48
CA TYR A 125 -33.09 -15.73 31.76
C TYR A 125 -32.84 -14.50 32.64
N PHE A 126 -32.05 -13.55 32.15
CA PHE A 126 -31.71 -12.30 32.83
C PHE A 126 -32.11 -11.13 31.95
N SER A 127 -32.91 -10.21 32.47
CA SER A 127 -33.37 -9.05 31.69
C SER A 127 -33.52 -7.78 32.50
N GLN A 128 -33.09 -6.66 31.93
CA GLN A 128 -33.22 -5.33 32.53
C GLN A 128 -32.64 -5.29 33.96
N ILE A 129 -31.41 -5.77 34.11
CA ILE A 129 -30.68 -5.74 35.38
C ILE A 129 -29.69 -4.58 35.33
N ILE A 130 -29.82 -3.63 36.24
CA ILE A 130 -29.09 -2.36 36.16
C ILE A 130 -28.29 -2.11 37.44
N SER A 131 -27.03 -1.76 37.25
CA SER A 131 -26.10 -1.37 38.31
C SER A 131 -25.19 -0.24 37.83
N ARG A 132 -24.65 0.57 38.73
CA ARG A 132 -23.72 1.66 38.37
C ARG A 132 -22.28 1.15 38.22
N MET A 133 -21.57 0.95 39.33
CA MET A 133 -20.15 0.56 39.40
C MET A 133 -19.94 -0.88 39.93
N ALA A 134 -20.89 -1.78 39.70
CA ALA A 134 -20.78 -3.19 40.11
C ALA A 134 -21.28 -4.12 39.00
N PRO A 135 -20.72 -5.34 38.86
CA PRO A 135 -21.16 -6.28 37.84
C PRO A 135 -22.67 -6.45 37.79
N SER A 136 -23.30 -6.46 36.61
CA SER A 136 -24.78 -6.49 36.58
C SER A 136 -25.35 -7.83 37.03
N ILE A 137 -24.71 -8.97 36.69
CA ILE A 137 -25.20 -10.30 37.04
C ILE A 137 -24.38 -10.95 38.16
N LEU A 138 -23.13 -11.34 37.90
CA LEU A 138 -22.33 -12.15 38.82
C LEU A 138 -21.14 -11.38 39.40
N THR A 139 -21.04 -11.39 40.73
CA THR A 139 -19.79 -11.09 41.44
C THR A 139 -19.32 -12.36 42.12
N ILE A 140 -18.15 -12.85 41.76
CA ILE A 140 -17.60 -14.09 42.32
C ILE A 140 -16.25 -13.81 42.94
N ILE A 141 -16.14 -14.04 44.23
CA ILE A 141 -14.86 -14.18 44.92
C ILE A 141 -14.55 -15.67 45.02
N PRO A 142 -13.63 -16.19 44.18
CA PRO A 142 -13.47 -17.63 43.97
C PRO A 142 -12.77 -18.32 45.15
N SER A 143 -12.83 -19.65 45.13
CA SER A 143 -12.05 -20.54 45.99
C SER A 143 -10.56 -20.41 45.73
N ILE A 144 -9.76 -20.47 46.80
CA ILE A 144 -8.30 -20.59 46.71
C ILE A 144 -7.84 -22.03 46.45
N ALA A 145 -8.75 -23.01 46.46
CA ALA A 145 -8.46 -24.44 46.30
C ALA A 145 -8.85 -24.98 44.91
N GLN A 146 -10.13 -24.90 44.53
CA GLN A 146 -10.62 -25.39 43.24
C GLN A 146 -11.93 -24.69 42.84
N ASN A 147 -12.06 -24.38 41.55
CA ASN A 147 -13.21 -23.68 41.00
C ASN A 147 -13.74 -24.35 39.73
N GLN A 148 -15.03 -24.62 39.71
CA GLN A 148 -15.77 -25.08 38.54
C GLN A 148 -17.00 -24.21 38.34
N ILE A 149 -17.08 -23.54 37.20
CA ILE A 149 -18.22 -22.68 36.83
C ILE A 149 -18.80 -23.16 35.50
N VAL A 150 -20.09 -23.49 35.50
CA VAL A 150 -20.82 -23.99 34.33
C VAL A 150 -22.03 -23.11 34.08
N ILE A 151 -22.09 -22.50 32.89
CA ILE A 151 -23.15 -21.60 32.45
C ILE A 151 -23.71 -22.19 31.15
N THR A 152 -24.99 -22.56 31.12
CA THR A 152 -25.59 -23.31 29.99
C THR A 152 -26.97 -22.78 29.63
N ASN A 153 -27.24 -22.57 28.34
CA ASN A 153 -28.54 -22.15 27.82
C ASN A 153 -29.06 -20.89 28.55
N ILE A 154 -28.35 -19.76 28.40
CA ILE A 154 -28.71 -18.51 29.07
C ILE A 154 -29.04 -17.42 28.06
N THR A 155 -30.08 -16.66 28.34
CA THR A 155 -30.42 -15.43 27.60
C THR A 155 -30.24 -14.21 28.51
N ILE A 156 -29.49 -13.22 28.04
CA ILE A 156 -29.17 -11.98 28.75
C ILE A 156 -29.59 -10.81 27.87
N ILE A 157 -30.55 -10.00 28.33
CA ILE A 157 -31.12 -8.90 27.56
C ILE A 157 -31.07 -7.62 28.38
N ASN A 158 -30.35 -6.60 27.89
CA ASN A 158 -30.31 -5.26 28.50
C ASN A 158 -29.91 -5.29 29.98
N CYS A 159 -28.93 -6.12 30.34
CA CYS A 159 -28.29 -6.10 31.66
C CYS A 159 -27.09 -5.14 31.61
N LEU A 160 -27.23 -3.98 32.25
CA LEU A 160 -26.36 -2.82 32.05
C LEU A 160 -25.61 -2.45 33.33
N SER A 161 -24.32 -2.18 33.18
CA SER A 161 -23.49 -1.51 34.17
C SER A 161 -22.27 -0.88 33.50
N LEU A 162 -21.71 0.15 34.13
CA LEU A 162 -20.42 0.73 33.71
C LEU A 162 -19.30 -0.32 33.86
N LEU A 163 -19.38 -1.20 34.86
CA LEU A 163 -18.39 -2.25 35.11
C LEU A 163 -18.98 -3.66 34.93
N ASN A 164 -18.33 -4.47 34.10
CA ASN A 164 -18.49 -5.91 33.94
C ASN A 164 -19.93 -6.44 34.00
N SER A 165 -20.74 -6.26 32.96
CA SER A 165 -22.16 -6.67 33.03
C SER A 165 -22.38 -8.14 33.41
N ILE A 166 -21.61 -9.11 32.91
CA ILE A 166 -21.93 -10.53 33.14
C ILE A 166 -21.12 -11.10 34.29
N ILE A 167 -19.79 -11.17 34.12
CA ILE A 167 -18.93 -11.87 35.06
C ILE A 167 -17.51 -11.31 35.04
N LYS A 168 -16.96 -11.09 36.24
CA LYS A 168 -15.53 -10.85 36.49
C LYS A 168 -15.04 -11.87 37.51
N VAL A 169 -14.10 -12.74 37.12
CA VAL A 169 -13.47 -13.69 38.03
C VAL A 169 -11.96 -13.68 37.85
N GLN A 170 -11.26 -13.48 38.96
CA GLN A 170 -9.81 -13.54 39.04
C GLN A 170 -9.39 -14.67 39.95
N PHE A 171 -8.84 -15.73 39.35
CA PHE A 171 -8.35 -16.86 40.14
C PHE A 171 -6.88 -16.69 40.52
N SER A 172 -6.44 -17.42 41.55
CA SER A 172 -5.03 -17.53 41.88
C SER A 172 -4.27 -18.29 40.79
N ASN A 173 -3.18 -17.70 40.29
CA ASN A 173 -2.25 -18.35 39.36
C ASN A 173 -1.71 -19.70 39.87
N LYS A 174 -1.63 -19.92 41.20
CA LYS A 174 -1.12 -21.17 41.81
C LYS A 174 -1.98 -22.40 41.47
N ILE A 175 -3.26 -22.20 41.18
CA ILE A 175 -4.24 -23.27 40.93
C ILE A 175 -4.89 -23.16 39.53
N ALA A 176 -4.21 -22.52 38.57
CA ALA A 176 -4.79 -22.22 37.26
C ALA A 176 -5.27 -23.46 36.48
N GLN A 177 -4.70 -24.65 36.75
CA GLN A 177 -5.10 -25.90 36.12
C GLN A 177 -6.37 -26.52 36.75
N GLN A 178 -6.66 -26.17 38.00
CA GLN A 178 -7.84 -26.61 38.75
C GLN A 178 -9.06 -25.72 38.49
N ASN A 179 -8.86 -24.51 37.97
CA ASN A 179 -9.94 -23.57 37.66
C ASN A 179 -10.50 -23.81 36.25
N LYS A 180 -11.77 -24.18 36.17
CA LYS A 180 -12.47 -24.50 34.92
C LYS A 180 -13.72 -23.68 34.76
N ILE A 181 -13.86 -23.03 33.61
CA ILE A 181 -15.07 -22.30 33.23
C ILE A 181 -15.58 -22.86 31.91
N LYS A 182 -16.87 -23.23 31.91
CA LYS A 182 -17.59 -23.70 30.73
C LYS A 182 -18.83 -22.84 30.48
N ILE A 183 -18.90 -22.22 29.32
CA ILE A 183 -20.04 -21.41 28.89
C ILE A 183 -20.61 -22.03 27.62
N THR A 184 -21.90 -22.37 27.62
CA THR A 184 -22.55 -23.05 26.50
C THR A 184 -23.89 -22.43 26.15
N ASN A 185 -24.13 -22.16 24.87
CA ASN A 185 -25.40 -21.63 24.35
C ASN A 185 -25.88 -20.38 25.12
N VAL A 186 -25.12 -19.28 25.00
CA VAL A 186 -25.48 -18.02 25.65
C VAL A 186 -25.78 -16.96 24.59
N MET A 187 -26.87 -16.24 24.77
CA MET A 187 -27.27 -15.10 23.95
C MET A 187 -27.21 -13.82 24.78
N ILE A 188 -26.56 -12.79 24.24
CA ILE A 188 -26.45 -11.46 24.85
C ILE A 188 -26.97 -10.41 23.86
N MET A 189 -27.94 -9.62 24.28
CA MET A 189 -28.50 -8.52 23.49
C MET A 189 -28.50 -7.23 24.32
N ILE A 190 -27.95 -6.16 23.75
CA ILE A 190 -27.80 -4.87 24.43
C ILE A 190 -28.29 -3.75 23.51
N ASP A 191 -29.49 -3.24 23.76
CA ASP A 191 -30.15 -2.26 22.91
C ASP A 191 -29.69 -0.83 23.23
N GLU A 192 -29.62 0.02 22.20
CA GLU A 192 -29.26 1.44 22.31
C GLU A 192 -30.22 2.19 23.24
N GLU A 193 -31.53 1.98 23.09
CA GLU A 193 -32.57 2.65 23.90
C GLU A 193 -32.38 2.39 25.40
N ASN A 194 -31.91 1.19 25.76
CA ASN A 194 -31.66 0.83 27.16
C ASN A 194 -30.42 1.53 27.71
N TRP A 195 -29.37 1.77 26.89
CA TRP A 195 -28.26 2.61 27.29
C TRP A 195 -28.68 4.08 27.49
N ILE A 196 -29.52 4.62 26.60
CA ILE A 196 -30.05 5.99 26.73
C ILE A 196 -30.85 6.12 28.04
N ALA A 197 -31.76 5.18 28.29
CA ALA A 197 -32.54 5.13 29.53
C ALA A 197 -31.67 4.90 30.78
N TYR A 198 -30.56 4.17 30.65
CA TYR A 198 -29.59 4.01 31.72
C TYR A 198 -28.89 5.32 32.07
N PHE A 199 -28.37 6.04 31.06
CA PHE A 199 -27.65 7.30 31.26
C PHE A 199 -28.55 8.46 31.68
N SER A 200 -29.87 8.37 31.52
CA SER A 200 -30.82 9.33 32.10
C SER A 200 -31.09 9.08 33.60
N LYS A 201 -30.76 7.88 34.12
CA LYS A 201 -30.97 7.49 35.52
C LYS A 201 -29.77 7.74 36.43
N ILE A 202 -28.57 7.85 35.87
CA ILE A 202 -27.34 8.08 36.64
C ILE A 202 -26.90 9.53 36.58
N GLU A 203 -26.17 9.98 37.60
CA GLU A 203 -25.58 11.31 37.62
C GLU A 203 -24.46 11.46 36.57
N ALA A 204 -23.99 12.70 36.39
CA ALA A 204 -22.84 12.96 35.53
C ALA A 204 -21.63 12.12 35.95
N LEU A 205 -21.00 11.46 34.98
CA LEU A 205 -19.85 10.60 35.22
C LEU A 205 -18.64 11.43 35.66
N THR A 206 -17.97 10.96 36.72
CA THR A 206 -16.67 11.46 37.15
C THR A 206 -15.56 10.94 36.23
N ASN A 207 -14.41 11.63 36.21
CA ASN A 207 -13.26 11.17 35.43
C ASN A 207 -12.75 9.79 35.89
N SER A 208 -12.78 9.52 37.20
CA SER A 208 -12.41 8.22 37.77
C SER A 208 -13.31 7.09 37.28
N GLU A 209 -14.63 7.32 37.19
CA GLU A 209 -15.55 6.32 36.63
C GLU A 209 -15.20 6.03 35.16
N ILE A 210 -14.92 7.07 34.37
CA ILE A 210 -14.57 6.90 32.96
C ILE A 210 -13.25 6.12 32.83
N GLU A 211 -12.23 6.43 33.63
CA GLU A 211 -10.96 5.71 33.66
C GLU A 211 -11.13 4.23 34.04
N GLU A 212 -12.01 3.92 34.99
CA GLU A 212 -12.28 2.54 35.40
C GLU A 212 -13.01 1.75 34.30
N VAL A 213 -13.97 2.40 33.61
CA VAL A 213 -14.69 1.80 32.48
C VAL A 213 -13.76 1.52 31.31
N THR A 214 -12.83 2.43 31.00
CA THR A 214 -11.84 2.27 29.92
C THR A 214 -10.60 1.48 30.36
N SER A 215 -10.59 0.98 31.61
CA SER A 215 -9.46 0.24 32.17
C SER A 215 -9.24 -1.12 31.49
N GLU A 216 -8.05 -1.68 31.73
CA GLU A 216 -7.69 -3.01 31.25
C GLU A 216 -8.46 -4.15 31.97
N THR A 217 -9.29 -3.88 32.98
CA THR A 217 -9.96 -4.94 33.76
C THR A 217 -11.47 -5.01 33.54
N ASN A 218 -12.01 -4.20 32.63
CA ASN A 218 -13.44 -4.15 32.33
C ASN A 218 -13.78 -4.91 31.05
N ALA A 219 -14.78 -5.80 31.11
CA ALA A 219 -15.33 -6.53 29.96
C ALA A 219 -16.70 -7.15 30.32
N LEU A 220 -17.54 -7.53 29.34
CA LEU A 220 -18.76 -8.31 29.63
C LEU A 220 -18.36 -9.60 30.38
N ILE A 221 -17.32 -10.28 29.89
CA ILE A 221 -16.74 -11.49 30.48
C ILE A 221 -15.24 -11.25 30.70
N TYR A 222 -14.83 -11.06 31.96
CA TYR A 222 -13.43 -10.96 32.37
C TYR A 222 -13.00 -12.21 33.14
N LEU A 223 -12.02 -12.95 32.62
CA LEU A 223 -11.54 -14.20 33.20
C LEU A 223 -10.01 -14.23 33.28
N GLU A 224 -9.46 -14.56 34.44
CA GLU A 224 -8.01 -14.64 34.66
C GLU A 224 -7.60 -15.97 35.31
N SER A 225 -6.52 -16.60 34.83
CA SER A 225 -5.87 -17.76 35.46
C SER A 225 -6.72 -19.04 35.53
N CYS A 226 -7.32 -19.43 34.40
CA CYS A 226 -8.16 -20.63 34.28
C CYS A 226 -8.09 -21.35 32.92
N GLN A 227 -8.77 -22.50 32.84
CA GLN A 227 -9.14 -23.18 31.59
C GLN A 227 -10.55 -22.75 31.17
N ILE A 228 -10.72 -22.36 29.91
CA ILE A 228 -11.95 -21.79 29.38
C ILE A 228 -12.43 -22.59 28.17
N ASP A 229 -13.71 -23.01 28.19
CA ASP A 229 -14.43 -23.64 27.08
C ASP A 229 -15.75 -22.88 26.83
N ILE A 230 -15.81 -22.10 25.75
CA ILE A 230 -17.00 -21.34 25.34
C ILE A 230 -17.52 -21.94 24.02
N LYS A 231 -18.77 -22.39 24.02
CA LYS A 231 -19.44 -22.93 22.84
C LYS A 231 -20.82 -22.32 22.62
N GLY A 232 -21.08 -21.74 21.46
CA GLY A 232 -22.41 -21.19 21.15
C GLY A 232 -22.66 -19.87 21.89
N LEU A 233 -21.85 -18.85 21.64
CA LEU A 233 -22.07 -17.51 22.20
C LEU A 233 -22.48 -16.55 21.08
N SER A 234 -23.61 -15.86 21.24
CA SER A 234 -24.09 -14.85 20.28
C SER A 234 -24.26 -13.49 20.96
N ILE A 235 -23.67 -12.43 20.39
CA ILE A 235 -23.77 -11.06 20.89
C ILE A 235 -24.23 -10.09 19.79
N SER A 236 -25.15 -9.20 20.13
CA SER A 236 -25.60 -8.09 19.27
C SER A 236 -25.89 -6.81 20.06
N GLY A 237 -25.87 -5.67 19.37
CA GLY A 237 -26.24 -4.37 19.95
C GLY A 237 -25.08 -3.43 20.31
N LEU A 238 -25.32 -2.47 21.19
CA LEU A 238 -24.39 -1.38 21.54
C LEU A 238 -23.43 -1.78 22.67
N LEU A 239 -22.14 -1.81 22.38
CA LEU A 239 -21.07 -2.22 23.29
C LEU A 239 -20.35 -1.02 23.90
N LEU A 240 -20.29 -0.97 25.23
CA LEU A 240 -19.54 0.03 26.00
C LEU A 240 -18.13 -0.44 26.40
N TYR A 241 -17.83 -1.74 26.30
CA TYR A 241 -16.55 -2.33 26.70
C TYR A 241 -16.35 -3.69 26.00
N PRO A 242 -15.14 -4.29 26.06
CA PRO A 242 -14.84 -5.58 25.44
C PRO A 242 -15.84 -6.68 25.79
N ILE A 243 -16.11 -7.58 24.86
CA ILE A 243 -16.98 -8.75 25.12
C ILE A 243 -16.22 -9.76 25.98
N LEU A 244 -15.00 -10.09 25.57
CA LEU A 244 -14.21 -11.11 26.22
C LEU A 244 -12.82 -10.58 26.49
N LYS A 245 -12.45 -10.55 27.77
CA LYS A 245 -11.09 -10.26 28.19
C LYS A 245 -10.54 -11.39 29.03
N VAL A 246 -9.39 -11.90 28.62
CA VAL A 246 -8.82 -13.12 29.19
C VAL A 246 -7.33 -12.93 29.45
N SER A 247 -6.89 -13.26 30.65
CA SER A 247 -5.47 -13.19 31.02
C SER A 247 -4.95 -14.48 31.67
N ASN A 248 -3.66 -14.78 31.45
CA ASN A 248 -2.91 -15.82 32.19
C ASN A 248 -3.55 -17.22 32.15
N ILE A 249 -4.23 -17.56 31.05
CA ILE A 249 -4.92 -18.85 30.89
C ILE A 249 -3.98 -19.98 30.49
N SER A 250 -4.39 -21.21 30.78
CA SER A 250 -3.73 -22.43 30.29
C SER A 250 -4.36 -22.98 29.00
N SER A 251 -5.66 -22.81 28.80
CA SER A 251 -6.36 -23.22 27.58
C SER A 251 -7.60 -22.34 27.36
N LEU A 252 -7.80 -21.88 26.13
CA LEU A 252 -9.01 -21.22 25.66
C LEU A 252 -9.52 -21.90 24.40
N LYS A 253 -10.77 -22.36 24.46
CA LYS A 253 -11.51 -22.87 23.30
C LYS A 253 -12.73 -22.00 23.08
N LEU A 254 -12.81 -21.39 21.90
CA LEU A 254 -13.99 -20.69 21.40
C LEU A 254 -14.54 -21.49 20.22
N GLN A 255 -15.77 -21.98 20.35
CA GLN A 255 -16.48 -22.68 19.28
C GLN A 255 -17.83 -22.02 19.04
N ASN A 256 -18.26 -21.86 17.78
CA ASN A 256 -19.59 -21.35 17.46
C ASN A 256 -19.84 -19.99 18.14
N PHE A 257 -19.04 -18.99 17.79
CA PHE A 257 -19.06 -17.67 18.42
C PHE A 257 -19.45 -16.64 17.37
N TRP A 258 -20.52 -15.90 17.61
CA TRP A 258 -21.10 -14.97 16.65
C TRP A 258 -21.27 -13.58 17.26
N ILE A 259 -20.64 -12.59 16.63
CA ILE A 259 -20.86 -11.18 16.92
C ILE A 259 -21.47 -10.59 15.65
N ASP A 260 -22.71 -10.12 15.74
CA ASP A 260 -23.41 -9.55 14.58
C ASP A 260 -24.18 -8.30 14.98
N GLN A 261 -24.27 -7.35 14.04
CA GLN A 261 -25.00 -6.08 14.21
C GLN A 261 -24.61 -5.36 15.51
N THR A 262 -23.30 -5.16 15.71
CA THR A 262 -22.78 -4.51 16.91
C THR A 262 -22.28 -3.10 16.65
N TYR A 263 -22.55 -2.20 17.58
CA TYR A 263 -22.07 -0.82 17.56
C TYR A 263 -21.07 -0.58 18.69
N MET A 264 -19.94 0.03 18.39
CA MET A 264 -18.88 0.31 19.36
C MET A 264 -19.03 1.73 19.89
N PHE A 265 -19.26 1.90 21.20
CA PHE A 265 -19.48 3.23 21.79
C PHE A 265 -18.23 4.12 21.71
N TYR A 266 -17.04 3.54 21.82
CA TYR A 266 -15.73 4.16 21.58
C TYR A 266 -14.73 3.09 21.12
N SER A 267 -13.46 3.44 20.92
CA SER A 267 -12.43 2.51 20.44
C SER A 267 -11.91 1.58 21.54
N PHE A 268 -12.06 0.27 21.36
CA PHE A 268 -11.46 -0.77 22.21
C PHE A 268 -11.41 -2.12 21.47
N ASN A 269 -10.70 -3.10 22.04
CA ASN A 269 -10.64 -4.46 21.50
C ASN A 269 -11.89 -5.26 21.90
N ILE A 270 -12.61 -5.87 20.96
CA ILE A 270 -13.81 -6.67 21.30
C ILE A 270 -13.41 -7.94 22.06
N ILE A 271 -12.35 -8.61 21.58
CA ILE A 271 -11.74 -9.74 22.26
C ILE A 271 -10.28 -9.40 22.54
N ASP A 272 -9.88 -9.53 23.79
CA ASP A 272 -8.53 -9.21 24.25
C ASP A 272 -7.97 -10.38 25.07
N ILE A 273 -6.95 -11.04 24.53
CA ILE A 273 -6.27 -12.17 25.18
C ILE A 273 -4.83 -11.78 25.45
N GLN A 274 -4.48 -11.73 26.74
CA GLN A 274 -3.17 -11.26 27.20
C GLN A 274 -2.47 -12.31 28.06
N GLN A 275 -1.19 -12.53 27.81
CA GLN A 275 -0.40 -13.53 28.53
C GLN A 275 0.86 -12.90 29.08
N THR A 276 0.92 -12.75 30.41
CA THR A 276 2.05 -12.15 31.13
C THR A 276 2.88 -13.17 31.89
N VAL A 277 2.27 -14.30 32.28
CA VAL A 277 2.94 -15.40 33.00
C VAL A 277 3.67 -16.34 32.03
N GLN A 278 4.77 -16.92 32.52
CA GLN A 278 5.66 -17.80 31.75
C GLN A 278 5.18 -19.27 31.72
N THR A 279 4.04 -19.55 31.11
CA THR A 279 3.45 -20.91 31.03
C THR A 279 3.01 -21.27 29.62
N GLN A 280 3.03 -22.57 29.29
CA GLN A 280 2.46 -23.06 28.03
C GLN A 280 0.94 -22.90 28.04
N TYR A 281 0.38 -22.41 26.93
CA TYR A 281 -1.05 -22.34 26.76
C TYR A 281 -1.47 -22.50 25.30
N THR A 282 -2.75 -22.85 25.13
CA THR A 282 -3.36 -23.11 23.82
C THR A 282 -4.59 -22.23 23.62
N VAL A 283 -4.69 -21.58 22.47
CA VAL A 283 -5.85 -20.79 22.05
C VAL A 283 -6.40 -21.37 20.76
N ILE A 284 -7.65 -21.84 20.81
CA ILE A 284 -8.35 -22.46 19.68
C ILE A 284 -9.64 -21.71 19.39
N PHE A 285 -9.76 -21.18 18.17
CA PHE A 285 -11.01 -20.61 17.66
C PHE A 285 -11.52 -21.54 16.56
N SER A 286 -12.81 -21.85 16.58
CA SER A 286 -13.46 -22.71 15.59
C SER A 286 -14.87 -22.22 15.29
N GLN A 287 -15.20 -22.03 14.01
CA GLN A 287 -16.52 -21.52 13.59
C GLN A 287 -16.85 -20.20 14.29
N PHE A 288 -16.07 -19.18 13.98
CA PHE A 288 -16.11 -17.87 14.63
C PHE A 288 -16.47 -16.79 13.61
N SER A 289 -17.39 -15.88 13.95
CA SER A 289 -17.88 -14.84 13.05
C SER A 289 -17.98 -13.47 13.72
N ILE A 290 -17.43 -12.43 13.09
CA ILE A 290 -17.71 -11.02 13.40
C ILE A 290 -18.23 -10.34 12.14
N THR A 291 -19.49 -9.89 12.19
CA THR A 291 -20.17 -9.28 11.05
C THR A 291 -20.86 -7.98 11.42
N ASN A 292 -20.87 -7.04 10.48
CA ASN A 292 -21.60 -5.77 10.60
C ASN A 292 -21.27 -4.97 11.87
N THR A 293 -20.02 -5.02 12.36
CA THR A 293 -19.54 -4.18 13.46
C THR A 293 -19.20 -2.78 12.95
N GLN A 294 -19.69 -1.74 13.62
CA GLN A 294 -19.49 -0.34 13.22
C GLN A 294 -19.27 0.59 14.42
N PRO A 295 -18.60 1.75 14.26
CA PRO A 295 -18.57 2.78 15.30
C PRO A 295 -19.98 3.33 15.54
N TYR A 296 -20.34 3.56 16.80
CA TYR A 296 -21.60 4.20 17.14
C TYR A 296 -21.54 5.71 16.83
N LEU A 297 -22.52 6.20 16.06
CA LEU A 297 -22.69 7.61 15.75
C LEU A 297 -23.81 8.18 16.63
N ALA A 298 -23.45 8.71 17.81
CA ALA A 298 -24.44 9.23 18.75
C ALA A 298 -25.19 10.44 18.17
N LEU A 299 -26.53 10.34 18.17
CA LEU A 299 -27.40 11.47 17.95
C LEU A 299 -27.35 12.44 19.15
N GLN A 300 -27.66 13.71 18.91
CA GLN A 300 -27.74 14.73 19.95
C GLN A 300 -29.04 14.61 20.76
N ILE A 301 -29.18 13.47 21.45
CA ILE A 301 -30.33 13.17 22.31
C ILE A 301 -30.09 13.83 23.66
N GLN A 302 -31.05 14.65 24.10
CA GLN A 302 -31.01 15.30 25.42
C GLN A 302 -31.40 14.28 26.50
N LEU A 303 -30.50 14.08 27.46
CA LEU A 303 -30.72 13.29 28.67
C LEU A 303 -31.13 14.28 29.76
N LEU A 304 -32.38 14.18 30.21
CA LEU A 304 -32.90 14.90 31.37
C LEU A 304 -32.66 14.04 32.61
N ILE A 305 -31.82 14.54 33.53
CA ILE A 305 -31.57 13.92 34.81
C ILE A 305 -32.31 14.75 35.86
N THR A 306 -33.42 14.22 36.35
CA THR A 306 -34.22 14.82 37.42
C THR A 306 -33.73 14.28 38.76
N GLN A 307 -33.09 15.13 39.56
CA GLN A 307 -32.76 14.83 40.95
C GLN A 307 -33.83 15.45 41.86
N ILE A 308 -34.54 14.61 42.61
CA ILE A 308 -35.45 15.07 43.65
C ILE A 308 -34.66 15.21 44.95
N LEU A 309 -34.73 16.37 45.60
CA LEU A 309 -34.09 16.64 46.89
C LEU A 309 -35.15 16.80 47.97
N PHE A 310 -34.97 16.04 49.05
CA PHE A 310 -35.75 16.14 50.28
C PHE A 310 -35.12 17.14 51.27
N ILE A 311 -35.82 18.22 51.60
CA ILE A 311 -35.38 19.18 52.61
C ILE A 311 -36.30 19.08 53.84
N ASN A 312 -35.73 18.64 54.96
CA ASN A 312 -36.44 18.57 56.24
C ASN A 312 -36.30 19.91 56.99
N GLN A 313 -37.40 20.64 57.16
CA GLN A 313 -37.45 21.75 58.11
C GLN A 313 -38.14 21.29 59.40
N ASN A 314 -37.32 21.00 60.40
CA ASN A 314 -37.74 20.79 61.80
C ASN A 314 -38.90 19.79 61.98
N CYS A 315 -38.82 18.63 61.32
CA CYS A 315 -39.72 17.47 61.51
C CYS A 315 -41.22 17.72 61.22
N ILE A 316 -41.60 18.85 60.62
CA ILE A 316 -43.03 19.19 60.40
C ILE A 316 -43.29 19.70 58.98
N LYS A 317 -42.29 20.25 58.27
CA LYS A 317 -42.49 20.76 56.90
C LYS A 317 -41.48 20.15 55.93
N ILE A 318 -42.00 19.49 54.89
CA ILE A 318 -41.23 18.84 53.84
C ILE A 318 -41.29 19.73 52.60
N THR A 319 -40.13 20.16 52.11
CA THR A 319 -40.02 20.80 50.79
C THR A 319 -39.29 19.85 49.85
N ILE A 320 -39.94 19.55 48.74
CA ILE A 320 -39.37 18.82 47.62
C ILE A 320 -38.82 19.85 46.64
N SER A 321 -37.55 19.76 46.28
CA SER A 321 -36.98 20.53 45.17
C SER A 321 -36.51 19.60 44.06
N THR A 322 -36.75 19.99 42.81
CA THR A 322 -36.24 19.30 41.63
C THR A 322 -35.04 20.05 41.10
N VAL A 323 -33.92 19.33 40.93
CA VAL A 323 -32.75 19.82 40.21
C VAL A 323 -32.69 19.08 38.89
N GLU A 324 -32.93 19.81 37.80
CA GLU A 324 -32.77 19.28 36.46
C GLU A 324 -31.36 19.55 35.95
N LYS A 325 -30.63 18.48 35.67
CA LYS A 325 -29.39 18.55 34.89
C LYS A 325 -29.67 17.99 33.52
N SER A 326 -29.18 18.66 32.49
CA SER A 326 -29.21 18.12 31.13
C SER A 326 -27.80 17.88 30.63
N GLN A 327 -27.62 16.74 29.98
CA GLN A 327 -26.44 16.43 29.18
C GLN A 327 -26.90 15.73 27.90
N THR A 328 -26.08 15.72 26.86
CA THR A 328 -26.42 14.96 25.65
C THR A 328 -25.76 13.59 25.69
N PHE A 329 -26.40 12.58 25.11
CA PHE A 329 -25.78 11.25 24.98
C PHE A 329 -24.47 11.30 24.19
N GLN A 330 -24.37 12.23 23.24
CA GLN A 330 -23.14 12.54 22.52
C GLN A 330 -22.03 13.07 23.45
N ASN A 331 -22.34 13.92 24.43
CA ASN A 331 -21.34 14.41 25.40
C ASN A 331 -20.79 13.28 26.27
N VAL A 332 -21.65 12.34 26.67
CA VAL A 332 -21.23 11.10 27.36
C VAL A 332 -20.29 10.30 26.46
N GLN A 333 -20.64 10.07 25.20
CA GLN A 333 -19.76 9.36 24.27
C GLN A 333 -18.39 10.07 24.10
N ASN A 334 -18.40 11.40 24.01
CA ASN A 334 -17.19 12.20 23.84
C ASN A 334 -16.27 12.18 25.07
N SER A 335 -16.78 11.90 26.28
CA SER A 335 -15.94 11.76 27.47
C SER A 335 -15.17 10.42 27.45
N PHE A 336 -15.81 9.34 26.98
CA PHE A 336 -15.13 8.05 26.77
C PHE A 336 -14.12 8.12 25.63
N LYS A 337 -14.48 8.71 24.48
CA LYS A 337 -13.57 8.85 23.33
C LYS A 337 -12.27 9.59 23.67
N ARG A 338 -12.31 10.58 24.57
CA ARG A 338 -11.12 11.32 25.03
C ARG A 338 -10.17 10.50 25.89
N ASN A 339 -10.69 9.51 26.63
CA ASN A 339 -9.91 8.64 27.52
C ASN A 339 -9.56 7.28 26.89
N ALA A 340 -10.15 6.96 25.75
CA ALA A 340 -9.91 5.71 25.04
C ALA A 340 -8.48 5.64 24.49
N LYS A 341 -7.93 4.42 24.43
CA LYS A 341 -6.64 4.18 23.78
C LYS A 341 -6.75 4.39 22.28
N ASN A 342 -5.70 5.01 21.72
CA ASN A 342 -5.61 5.30 20.28
C ASN A 342 -5.40 4.06 19.41
N SER A 343 -5.00 2.92 19.99
CA SER A 343 -4.74 1.69 19.23
C SER A 343 -5.68 0.55 19.62
N SER A 344 -6.30 -0.07 18.61
CA SER A 344 -7.27 -1.14 18.81
C SER A 344 -7.39 -2.08 17.59
N SER A 345 -8.08 -3.18 17.80
CA SER A 345 -8.39 -4.26 16.86
C SER A 345 -9.75 -4.87 17.21
N LEU A 346 -10.33 -5.73 16.36
CA LEU A 346 -11.48 -6.53 16.80
C LEU A 346 -11.01 -7.64 17.75
N ILE A 347 -9.90 -8.30 17.40
CA ILE A 347 -9.28 -9.37 18.18
C ILE A 347 -7.83 -8.99 18.43
N ASN A 348 -7.44 -8.89 19.69
CA ASN A 348 -6.07 -8.66 20.13
C ASN A 348 -5.51 -9.88 20.85
N LEU A 349 -4.35 -10.35 20.39
CA LEU A 349 -3.65 -11.51 20.93
C LEU A 349 -2.23 -11.09 21.31
N LYS A 350 -1.96 -10.97 22.61
CA LYS A 350 -0.66 -10.51 23.13
C LYS A 350 0.00 -11.58 23.98
N SER A 351 1.28 -11.86 23.70
CA SER A 351 2.08 -12.76 24.53
C SER A 351 3.57 -12.43 24.53
N VAL A 352 4.20 -12.67 25.69
CA VAL A 352 5.60 -12.34 25.99
C VAL A 352 6.54 -13.57 25.87
N GLN A 353 6.05 -14.75 25.48
CA GLN A 353 6.72 -16.05 25.78
C GLN A 353 6.86 -17.03 24.60
N GLU A 354 7.66 -18.09 24.82
CA GLU A 354 8.27 -18.95 23.78
C GLU A 354 7.43 -20.09 23.19
N LYS A 355 6.39 -20.57 23.90
CA LYS A 355 5.68 -21.82 23.55
C LYS A 355 4.17 -21.63 23.46
N ASN A 356 3.76 -20.76 22.55
CA ASN A 356 2.35 -20.46 22.30
C ASN A 356 1.83 -21.31 21.13
N ASN A 357 0.64 -21.91 21.32
CA ASN A 357 -0.08 -22.63 20.28
C ASN A 357 -1.42 -21.94 19.97
N TYR A 358 -1.48 -21.27 18.82
CA TYR A 358 -2.66 -20.62 18.30
C TYR A 358 -3.20 -21.40 17.10
N ARG A 359 -4.47 -21.80 17.16
CA ARG A 359 -5.18 -22.43 16.04
C ARG A 359 -6.51 -21.74 15.80
N LEU A 360 -6.61 -21.02 14.70
CA LEU A 360 -7.85 -20.39 14.26
C LEU A 360 -8.35 -21.17 13.04
N ASN A 361 -9.61 -21.58 13.05
CA ASN A 361 -10.21 -22.39 11.99
C ASN A 361 -11.64 -21.92 11.67
N LEU A 362 -11.98 -21.80 10.38
CA LEU A 362 -13.31 -21.39 9.94
C LEU A 362 -13.72 -20.04 10.56
N ILE A 363 -12.94 -19.01 10.24
CA ILE A 363 -13.12 -17.65 10.77
C ILE A 363 -13.76 -16.78 9.70
N GLN A 364 -14.79 -16.02 10.06
CA GLN A 364 -15.48 -15.09 9.16
C GLN A 364 -15.45 -13.68 9.75
N ILE A 365 -14.90 -12.72 9.00
CA ILE A 365 -14.88 -11.30 9.39
C ILE A 365 -15.39 -10.50 8.20
N LYS A 366 -16.68 -10.13 8.21
CA LYS A 366 -17.36 -9.59 7.02
C LYS A 366 -18.10 -8.29 7.30
N ARG A 367 -17.96 -7.30 6.41
CA ARG A 367 -18.72 -6.03 6.41
C ARG A 367 -18.54 -5.20 7.69
N ASN A 368 -17.35 -5.20 8.27
CA ASN A 368 -17.05 -4.40 9.45
C ASN A 368 -16.49 -3.03 9.04
N ASN A 369 -17.01 -1.98 9.65
CA ASN A 369 -16.44 -0.64 9.59
C ASN A 369 -15.62 -0.41 10.86
N CYS A 370 -14.32 -0.70 10.81
CA CYS A 370 -13.40 -0.52 11.93
C CYS A 370 -12.38 0.58 11.65
N THR A 371 -12.85 1.83 11.47
CA THR A 371 -12.00 3.03 11.31
C THR A 371 -11.14 3.35 12.54
N PHE A 372 -11.39 2.70 13.67
CA PHE A 372 -10.58 2.77 14.89
C PHE A 372 -9.55 1.63 15.01
N CYS A 373 -9.61 0.59 14.15
CA CYS A 373 -8.67 -0.53 14.16
C CYS A 373 -7.30 -0.12 13.58
N SER A 374 -6.48 0.59 14.35
CA SER A 374 -5.12 0.96 13.94
C SER A 374 -4.18 -0.24 13.88
N ASN A 375 -4.46 -1.34 14.59
CA ASN A 375 -3.59 -2.52 14.60
C ASN A 375 -4.07 -3.63 13.64
N GLY A 376 -5.08 -3.36 12.82
CA GLY A 376 -5.75 -4.35 11.98
C GLY A 376 -6.91 -5.07 12.69
N LEU A 377 -7.65 -5.91 11.97
CA LEU A 377 -8.84 -6.58 12.53
C LEU A 377 -8.47 -7.67 13.54
N ILE A 378 -7.50 -8.51 13.19
CA ILE A 378 -6.87 -9.47 14.10
C ILE A 378 -5.40 -9.09 14.25
N TYR A 379 -5.02 -8.71 15.46
CA TYR A 379 -3.67 -8.32 15.79
C TYR A 379 -2.99 -9.37 16.66
N PHE A 380 -1.81 -9.80 16.23
CA PHE A 380 -0.93 -10.70 16.94
C PHE A 380 0.34 -9.95 17.33
N ASN A 381 0.48 -9.66 18.62
CA ASN A 381 1.72 -9.16 19.21
C ASN A 381 2.35 -10.30 20.03
N VAL A 382 3.12 -11.14 19.35
CA VAL A 382 3.62 -12.38 19.94
C VAL A 382 5.13 -12.44 19.80
N TYR A 383 5.83 -12.38 20.93
CA TYR A 383 7.30 -12.34 20.99
C TYR A 383 7.98 -13.59 20.38
N LYS A 384 7.43 -14.77 20.68
CA LYS A 384 7.91 -16.05 20.14
C LYS A 384 6.74 -17.02 19.98
N ILE A 385 6.75 -17.74 18.87
CA ILE A 385 5.65 -18.62 18.45
C ILE A 385 6.26 -20.00 18.25
N GLU A 386 5.63 -21.02 18.85
CA GLU A 386 5.89 -22.42 18.54
C GLU A 386 4.99 -22.86 17.39
N LYS A 387 3.69 -22.50 17.45
CA LYS A 387 2.75 -22.76 16.37
C LYS A 387 1.65 -21.70 16.33
N LEU A 388 1.53 -21.01 15.21
CA LEU A 388 0.37 -20.18 14.88
C LEU A 388 -0.14 -20.65 13.52
N SER A 389 -1.38 -21.12 13.47
CA SER A 389 -2.00 -21.55 12.22
C SER A 389 -3.42 -21.03 12.11
N ILE A 390 -3.69 -20.37 10.99
CA ILE A 390 -4.99 -19.88 10.57
C ILE A 390 -5.40 -20.69 9.35
N TYR A 391 -6.53 -21.38 9.45
CA TYR A 391 -7.13 -22.15 8.37
C TYR A 391 -8.51 -21.59 8.05
N ASP A 392 -8.84 -21.51 6.76
CA ASP A 392 -10.19 -21.18 6.29
C ASP A 392 -10.70 -19.84 6.87
N LEU A 393 -9.92 -18.76 6.68
CA LEU A 393 -10.33 -17.40 7.02
C LEU A 393 -10.99 -16.72 5.82
N ASP A 394 -12.22 -16.26 6.00
CA ASP A 394 -12.95 -15.39 5.08
C ASP A 394 -13.01 -13.96 5.64
N CYS A 395 -12.20 -13.05 5.10
CA CYS A 395 -12.19 -11.64 5.49
C CYS A 395 -12.65 -10.74 4.33
N PHE A 396 -13.90 -10.25 4.39
CA PHE A 396 -14.54 -9.56 3.26
C PHE A 396 -15.13 -8.20 3.59
N TYR A 397 -14.97 -7.24 2.67
CA TYR A 397 -15.69 -5.96 2.71
C TYR A 397 -15.48 -5.17 4.00
N ASN A 398 -14.28 -5.20 4.57
CA ASN A 398 -13.98 -4.46 5.80
C ASN A 398 -13.29 -3.12 5.50
N ILE A 399 -13.65 -2.09 6.28
CA ILE A 399 -12.96 -0.81 6.29
C ILE A 399 -12.10 -0.76 7.55
N ILE A 400 -10.80 -0.55 7.41
CA ILE A 400 -9.81 -0.68 8.48
C ILE A 400 -8.95 0.59 8.49
N SER A 401 -8.50 1.01 9.67
CA SER A 401 -7.77 2.28 9.82
C SER A 401 -6.37 2.23 9.20
N ASP A 402 -5.52 1.30 9.65
CA ASP A 402 -4.11 1.25 9.23
C ASP A 402 -3.72 -0.11 8.62
N TYR A 403 -3.56 -1.17 9.42
CA TYR A 403 -3.15 -2.50 8.92
C TYR A 403 -4.36 -3.36 8.53
N GLY A 404 -4.18 -4.32 7.60
CA GLY A 404 -5.28 -5.12 7.06
C GLY A 404 -5.96 -6.11 8.01
N CYS A 405 -6.60 -7.12 7.42
CA CYS A 405 -7.32 -8.15 8.17
C CYS A 405 -6.46 -8.87 9.22
N LEU A 406 -5.24 -9.25 8.83
CA LEU A 406 -4.27 -9.91 9.69
C LEU A 406 -3.04 -9.03 9.86
N ASN A 407 -2.65 -8.78 11.11
CA ASN A 407 -1.42 -8.07 11.42
C ASN A 407 -0.59 -8.86 12.44
N PHE A 408 0.61 -9.27 12.03
CA PHE A 408 1.58 -9.96 12.88
C PHE A 408 2.73 -9.01 13.19
N ALA A 409 2.99 -8.73 14.45
CA ALA A 409 4.09 -7.85 14.87
C ALA A 409 4.98 -8.48 15.95
N HIS A 410 6.26 -8.08 15.94
CA HIS A 410 7.24 -8.28 17.02
C HIS A 410 7.58 -9.74 17.37
N ALA A 411 7.81 -10.61 16.38
CA ALA A 411 8.48 -11.90 16.62
C ALA A 411 10.02 -11.72 16.65
N THR A 412 10.50 -10.98 17.64
CA THR A 412 11.88 -10.45 17.71
C THR A 412 12.97 -11.53 17.70
N GLN A 413 12.70 -12.73 18.25
CA GLN A 413 13.65 -13.85 18.17
C GLN A 413 13.51 -14.66 16.87
N VAL A 414 14.59 -15.32 16.44
CA VAL A 414 14.58 -16.24 15.29
C VAL A 414 13.73 -17.45 15.63
N SER A 415 12.41 -17.33 15.50
CA SER A 415 11.54 -18.50 15.43
C SER A 415 11.79 -19.16 14.08
N LEU A 416 12.21 -20.43 14.09
CA LEU A 416 12.32 -21.24 12.88
C LEU A 416 10.92 -21.63 12.34
N SER A 417 9.85 -21.45 13.12
CA SER A 417 8.50 -21.82 12.73
C SER A 417 7.78 -20.66 12.05
N TYR A 418 7.19 -20.95 10.88
CA TYR A 418 6.33 -20.01 10.18
C TYR A 418 4.96 -19.86 10.87
N ILE A 419 4.47 -18.62 10.89
CA ILE A 419 3.04 -18.31 11.02
C ILE A 419 2.35 -18.82 9.75
N LYS A 420 1.38 -19.73 9.89
CA LYS A 420 0.71 -20.34 8.73
C LYS A 420 -0.66 -19.69 8.50
N VAL A 421 -0.90 -19.22 7.28
CA VAL A 421 -2.21 -18.78 6.79
C VAL A 421 -2.56 -19.62 5.58
N ILE A 422 -3.56 -20.50 5.70
CA ILE A 422 -3.84 -21.56 4.73
C ILE A 422 -5.33 -21.56 4.35
N ASN A 423 -5.62 -21.74 3.06
CA ASN A 423 -6.99 -21.86 2.52
C ASN A 423 -7.88 -20.63 2.83
N SER A 424 -7.32 -19.43 2.79
CA SER A 424 -8.00 -18.21 3.24
C SER A 424 -8.34 -17.26 2.09
N ASN A 425 -9.50 -16.61 2.17
CA ASN A 425 -9.97 -15.61 1.24
C ASN A 425 -10.00 -14.23 1.91
N ILE A 426 -9.22 -13.28 1.39
CA ILE A 426 -9.15 -11.92 1.92
C ILE A 426 -9.44 -10.96 0.77
N ILE A 427 -10.68 -10.47 0.72
CA ILE A 427 -11.24 -9.83 -0.48
C ILE A 427 -11.95 -8.51 -0.16
N ASN A 428 -11.77 -7.48 -1.00
CA ASN A 428 -12.49 -6.21 -0.91
C ASN A 428 -12.30 -5.47 0.43
N ASN A 429 -11.11 -5.53 1.04
CA ASN A 429 -10.81 -4.78 2.26
C ASN A 429 -10.11 -3.46 1.95
N ILE A 430 -10.36 -2.45 2.79
CA ILE A 430 -9.74 -1.13 2.70
C ILE A 430 -8.88 -0.91 3.95
N GLY A 431 -7.63 -0.49 3.79
CA GLY A 431 -6.70 -0.13 4.88
C GLY A 431 -5.65 0.89 4.41
N LYS A 432 -4.60 1.15 5.19
CA LYS A 432 -3.43 1.94 4.74
C LYS A 432 -2.27 1.09 4.28
N LYS A 433 -1.96 0.01 5.00
CA LYS A 433 -0.84 -0.89 4.68
C LYS A 433 -1.26 -2.35 4.74
N GLY A 434 -0.92 -3.13 3.71
CA GLY A 434 -1.19 -4.57 3.71
C GLY A 434 -2.66 -4.88 3.96
N ALA A 435 -3.58 -4.32 3.16
CA ALA A 435 -5.02 -4.35 3.48
C ALA A 435 -5.58 -5.79 3.63
N ALA A 436 -4.87 -6.80 3.14
CA ALA A 436 -5.10 -8.19 3.51
C ALA A 436 -4.24 -8.67 4.70
N ILE A 437 -2.91 -8.73 4.52
CA ILE A 437 -1.99 -9.26 5.53
C ILE A 437 -0.77 -8.34 5.67
N THR A 438 -0.47 -8.03 6.92
CA THR A 438 0.75 -7.34 7.34
C THR A 438 1.58 -8.28 8.20
N SER A 439 2.88 -8.40 7.91
CA SER A 439 3.82 -9.16 8.73
C SER A 439 5.07 -8.34 9.02
N ILE A 440 5.30 -8.02 10.29
CA ILE A 440 6.41 -7.20 10.76
C ILE A 440 7.29 -8.05 11.68
N GLU A 441 8.53 -8.28 11.25
CA GLU A 441 9.55 -9.12 11.89
C GLU A 441 9.10 -10.56 12.16
N ALA A 442 8.05 -11.05 11.48
CA ALA A 442 7.45 -12.35 11.76
C ALA A 442 7.48 -13.28 10.52
N PRO A 443 8.11 -14.48 10.63
CA PRO A 443 8.18 -15.40 9.50
C PRO A 443 6.80 -15.94 9.14
N ILE A 444 6.42 -15.88 7.85
CA ILE A 444 5.07 -16.18 7.40
C ILE A 444 5.04 -17.18 6.22
N PHE A 445 4.11 -18.13 6.28
CA PHE A 445 3.80 -19.09 5.23
C PHE A 445 2.33 -18.90 4.83
N VAL A 446 2.11 -18.36 3.64
CA VAL A 446 0.79 -18.15 3.05
C VAL A 446 0.57 -19.20 1.97
N SER A 447 -0.52 -19.97 2.05
CA SER A 447 -0.77 -21.02 1.05
C SER A 447 -2.22 -21.25 0.71
N ASN A 448 -2.51 -21.52 -0.56
CA ASN A 448 -3.86 -21.75 -1.08
C ASN A 448 -4.82 -20.59 -0.74
N CYS A 449 -4.32 -19.36 -0.76
CA CYS A 449 -5.11 -18.18 -0.43
C CYS A 449 -5.55 -17.41 -1.68
N ILE A 450 -6.61 -16.63 -1.55
CA ILE A 450 -7.06 -15.64 -2.54
C ILE A 450 -7.01 -14.26 -1.88
N ILE A 451 -6.17 -13.38 -2.40
CA ILE A 451 -6.01 -12.00 -1.95
C ILE A 451 -6.40 -11.09 -3.12
N MET A 452 -7.61 -10.54 -3.06
CA MET A 452 -8.22 -9.90 -4.23
C MET A 452 -8.93 -8.59 -3.92
N ASN A 453 -8.81 -7.61 -4.81
CA ASN A 453 -9.56 -6.34 -4.73
C ASN A 453 -9.38 -5.58 -3.41
N ASN A 454 -8.28 -5.79 -2.69
CA ASN A 454 -7.99 -5.02 -1.48
C ASN A 454 -7.35 -3.67 -1.87
N VAL A 455 -7.63 -2.64 -1.09
CA VAL A 455 -7.18 -1.26 -1.34
C VAL A 455 -6.41 -0.76 -0.13
N ALA A 456 -5.13 -0.47 -0.31
CA ALA A 456 -4.28 0.17 0.69
C ALA A 456 -4.03 1.63 0.31
N ASN A 457 -4.23 2.57 1.23
CA ASN A 457 -3.99 4.00 0.94
C ASN A 457 -2.50 4.35 0.87
N GLU A 458 -1.58 3.50 1.32
CA GLU A 458 -0.14 3.75 1.32
C GLU A 458 0.64 2.65 0.58
N GLN A 459 0.83 1.48 1.20
CA GLN A 459 1.78 0.47 0.73
C GLN A 459 1.18 -0.93 0.77
N GLY A 460 1.47 -1.77 -0.24
CA GLY A 460 1.10 -3.18 -0.21
C GLY A 460 -0.41 -3.40 -0.25
N GLY A 461 -1.02 -3.22 -1.43
CA GLY A 461 -2.49 -3.29 -1.56
C GLY A 461 -3.07 -4.60 -1.06
N GLY A 462 -2.42 -5.73 -1.35
CA GLY A 462 -2.71 -7.01 -0.72
C GLY A 462 -1.84 -7.23 0.52
N LEU A 463 -0.53 -7.33 0.30
CA LEU A 463 0.43 -7.79 1.29
C LEU A 463 1.47 -6.71 1.59
N TYR A 464 1.78 -6.51 2.88
CA TYR A 464 2.91 -5.69 3.33
C TYR A 464 3.78 -6.50 4.30
N PHE A 465 5.03 -6.75 3.93
CA PHE A 465 5.98 -7.53 4.73
C PHE A 465 7.22 -6.68 5.04
N ASP A 466 7.43 -6.37 6.30
CA ASP A 466 8.69 -5.81 6.82
C ASP A 466 9.34 -6.88 7.70
N LEU A 467 10.21 -7.69 7.12
CA LEU A 467 10.62 -8.93 7.76
C LEU A 467 12.04 -8.89 8.33
N LYS A 468 12.82 -7.81 8.18
CA LYS A 468 14.21 -7.71 8.68
C LYS A 468 15.02 -9.03 8.55
N ASN A 469 15.03 -9.62 7.35
CA ASN A 469 15.67 -10.90 6.99
C ASN A 469 15.00 -12.20 7.48
N LYS A 470 13.83 -12.16 8.12
CA LYS A 470 13.03 -13.37 8.41
C LYS A 470 12.47 -13.98 7.13
N ARG A 471 12.38 -15.32 7.07
CA ARG A 471 11.89 -16.01 5.88
C ARG A 471 10.39 -15.83 5.69
N PHE A 472 9.94 -15.74 4.43
CA PHE A 472 8.54 -15.90 4.05
C PHE A 472 8.41 -16.92 2.92
N ILE A 473 7.21 -17.50 2.77
CA ILE A 473 6.84 -18.36 1.64
C ILE A 473 5.39 -18.05 1.26
N ILE A 474 5.14 -17.87 -0.04
CA ILE A 474 3.82 -17.74 -0.65
C ILE A 474 3.67 -18.87 -1.66
N LYS A 475 2.78 -19.82 -1.37
CA LYS A 475 2.59 -21.05 -2.17
C LYS A 475 1.17 -21.18 -2.70
N SER A 476 0.99 -21.46 -3.99
CA SER A 476 -0.32 -21.74 -4.58
C SER A 476 -1.36 -20.66 -4.25
N THR A 477 -0.94 -19.40 -4.22
CA THR A 477 -1.76 -18.25 -3.77
C THR A 477 -1.99 -17.29 -4.93
N ILE A 478 -3.18 -16.70 -5.01
CA ILE A 478 -3.57 -15.74 -6.04
C ILE A 478 -3.64 -14.35 -5.41
N ILE A 479 -2.83 -13.42 -5.91
CA ILE A 479 -2.79 -12.01 -5.50
C ILE A 479 -3.12 -11.15 -6.74
N ILE A 480 -4.35 -10.65 -6.80
CA ILE A 480 -4.92 -10.06 -8.02
C ILE A 480 -5.78 -8.83 -7.76
N GLN A 481 -5.72 -7.83 -8.64
CA GLN A 481 -6.57 -6.63 -8.60
C GLN A 481 -6.50 -5.82 -7.29
N ASN A 482 -5.43 -5.99 -6.50
CA ASN A 482 -5.21 -5.16 -5.32
C ASN A 482 -4.63 -3.79 -5.74
N LYS A 483 -4.94 -2.76 -4.94
CA LYS A 483 -4.57 -1.37 -5.23
C LYS A 483 -3.81 -0.73 -4.09
N ALA A 484 -2.77 0.04 -4.40
CA ALA A 484 -2.08 0.87 -3.42
C ALA A 484 -1.54 2.18 -4.00
N ASN A 485 -1.01 3.07 -3.15
CA ASN A 485 -0.16 4.16 -3.67
C ASN A 485 1.16 3.60 -4.22
N ILE A 486 1.79 2.67 -3.50
CA ILE A 486 3.04 2.00 -3.89
C ILE A 486 2.90 0.48 -3.61
N GLY A 487 3.28 -0.39 -4.54
CA GLY A 487 3.20 -1.85 -4.32
C GLY A 487 1.76 -2.36 -4.30
N GLY A 488 1.07 -2.36 -5.44
CA GLY A 488 -0.35 -2.71 -5.51
C GLY A 488 -0.66 -4.12 -5.01
N GLY A 489 0.19 -5.11 -5.33
CA GLY A 489 0.00 -6.49 -4.89
C GLY A 489 0.73 -6.81 -3.58
N LEU A 490 2.06 -6.78 -3.63
CA LEU A 490 2.96 -7.12 -2.53
C LEU A 490 4.03 -6.03 -2.36
N TYR A 491 4.24 -5.60 -1.13
CA TYR A 491 5.31 -4.72 -0.73
C TYR A 491 6.23 -5.45 0.24
N LEU A 492 7.49 -5.64 -0.15
CA LEU A 492 8.57 -6.16 0.69
C LEU A 492 9.45 -5.00 1.14
N ASP A 493 9.45 -4.72 2.43
CA ASP A 493 10.32 -3.74 3.08
C ASP A 493 11.65 -4.42 3.48
N GLY A 494 12.77 -3.77 3.15
CA GLY A 494 14.12 -4.30 3.34
C GLY A 494 14.65 -5.20 2.19
N ASN A 495 15.69 -5.98 2.49
CA ASN A 495 16.54 -6.64 1.47
C ASN A 495 16.01 -7.99 0.97
N GLN A 496 14.69 -8.12 0.90
CA GLN A 496 14.04 -9.35 0.48
C GLN A 496 13.63 -9.28 -0.98
N THR A 497 13.61 -10.44 -1.64
CA THR A 497 13.14 -10.58 -3.02
C THR A 497 12.34 -11.86 -3.19
N ILE A 498 11.45 -11.88 -4.17
CA ILE A 498 10.77 -13.09 -4.63
C ILE A 498 11.71 -13.92 -5.52
N ASN A 499 11.71 -15.24 -5.30
CA ASN A 499 12.40 -16.24 -6.10
C ASN A 499 11.61 -17.56 -6.16
N ILE A 500 12.21 -18.59 -6.77
CA ILE A 500 11.58 -19.91 -6.95
C ILE A 500 11.31 -20.65 -5.63
N ASP A 501 12.05 -20.34 -4.56
CA ASP A 501 11.96 -21.03 -3.28
C ASP A 501 10.90 -20.42 -2.35
N ASN A 502 10.65 -19.11 -2.46
CA ASN A 502 9.68 -18.42 -1.61
C ASN A 502 8.37 -18.06 -2.31
N PHE A 503 8.29 -18.10 -3.65
CA PHE A 503 7.07 -17.80 -4.40
C PHE A 503 6.73 -18.95 -5.36
N ILE A 504 6.08 -19.96 -4.80
CA ILE A 504 5.91 -21.27 -5.45
C ILE A 504 4.51 -21.38 -6.03
N GLN A 505 4.38 -21.62 -7.34
CA GLN A 505 3.08 -21.87 -7.99
C GLN A 505 2.01 -20.79 -7.69
N SER A 506 2.45 -19.55 -7.47
CA SER A 506 1.59 -18.44 -7.08
C SER A 506 1.43 -17.43 -8.22
N LEU A 507 0.35 -16.65 -8.18
CA LEU A 507 0.05 -15.61 -9.16
C LEU A 507 0.08 -14.24 -8.49
N LEU A 508 0.81 -13.31 -9.09
CA LEU A 508 0.88 -11.90 -8.69
C LEU A 508 0.72 -11.06 -9.98
N ILE A 509 -0.53 -10.73 -10.30
CA ILE A 509 -0.91 -10.17 -11.61
C ILE A 509 -2.06 -9.17 -11.46
N PHE A 510 -2.17 -8.23 -12.40
CA PHE A 510 -3.26 -7.22 -12.47
C PHE A 510 -3.48 -6.41 -11.19
N ASN A 511 -2.47 -6.29 -10.34
CA ASN A 511 -2.48 -5.33 -9.24
C ASN A 511 -2.08 -3.95 -9.77
N GLN A 512 -2.46 -2.89 -9.07
CA GLN A 512 -2.26 -1.52 -9.54
C GLN A 512 -1.70 -0.64 -8.43
N ALA A 513 -0.62 0.07 -8.72
CA ALA A 513 -0.11 1.14 -7.87
C ALA A 513 -0.41 2.49 -8.51
N LYS A 514 -0.70 3.50 -7.69
CA LYS A 514 -0.84 4.89 -8.17
C LYS A 514 0.50 5.44 -8.68
N ASN A 515 1.59 5.12 -7.98
CA ASN A 515 2.92 5.67 -8.27
C ASN A 515 3.80 4.65 -9.02
N TYR A 516 4.15 3.52 -8.39
CA TYR A 516 4.99 2.46 -9.00
C TYR A 516 4.92 1.13 -8.24
N GLY A 517 5.43 0.07 -8.87
CA GLY A 517 5.34 -1.30 -8.38
C GLY A 517 3.91 -1.81 -8.39
N ASN A 518 3.32 -1.95 -9.58
CA ASN A 518 1.94 -2.42 -9.73
C ASN A 518 1.72 -3.74 -9.00
N ASN A 519 2.58 -4.72 -9.28
CA ASN A 519 2.50 -6.02 -8.64
C ASN A 519 3.40 -6.11 -7.42
N LEU A 520 4.64 -5.65 -7.53
CA LEU A 520 5.68 -5.96 -6.56
C LEU A 520 6.58 -4.75 -6.28
N ILE A 521 6.78 -4.48 -4.99
CA ILE A 521 7.90 -3.69 -4.50
C ILE A 521 8.77 -4.60 -3.65
N GLU A 522 10.07 -4.55 -3.91
CA GLU A 522 11.10 -5.30 -3.21
C GLU A 522 12.46 -4.64 -3.45
N SER A 523 13.51 -5.16 -2.83
CA SER A 523 14.88 -4.73 -3.11
C SER A 523 15.23 -4.96 -4.60
N PRO A 524 15.94 -4.03 -5.26
CA PRO A 524 16.31 -4.19 -6.66
C PRO A 524 16.96 -5.54 -6.97
N SER A 525 16.45 -6.22 -8.00
CA SER A 525 16.90 -7.57 -8.37
C SER A 525 17.78 -7.59 -9.63
N ASN A 526 17.70 -6.55 -10.45
CA ASN A 526 18.58 -6.34 -11.58
C ASN A 526 18.53 -4.91 -12.12
N LEU A 527 19.52 -4.59 -12.94
CA LEU A 527 19.62 -3.35 -13.71
C LEU A 527 19.08 -3.57 -15.13
N THR A 528 18.54 -2.52 -15.73
CA THR A 528 18.19 -2.48 -17.15
C THR A 528 18.73 -1.22 -17.80
N LEU A 529 19.13 -1.32 -19.06
CA LEU A 529 19.65 -0.23 -19.87
C LEU A 529 18.55 0.32 -20.78
N SER A 530 18.40 1.64 -20.81
CA SER A 530 17.60 2.36 -21.80
C SER A 530 18.53 3.12 -22.73
N ILE A 531 18.29 3.00 -24.03
CA ILE A 531 18.93 3.83 -25.07
C ILE A 531 17.81 4.53 -25.83
N ASN A 532 17.84 5.86 -25.88
CA ASN A 532 16.83 6.68 -26.55
C ASN A 532 15.40 6.31 -26.11
N GLN A 533 15.20 6.14 -24.80
CA GLN A 533 13.93 5.75 -24.18
C GLN A 533 13.43 4.33 -24.54
N VAL A 534 14.27 3.51 -25.19
CA VAL A 534 13.96 2.11 -25.50
C VAL A 534 14.73 1.19 -24.57
N GLU A 535 14.02 0.32 -23.87
CA GLU A 535 14.63 -0.70 -23.03
C GLU A 535 15.39 -1.74 -23.87
N MET A 536 16.65 -1.95 -23.51
CA MET A 536 17.54 -2.87 -24.17
C MET A 536 17.43 -4.27 -23.57
N LYS A 537 17.48 -5.28 -24.43
CA LYS A 537 17.50 -6.69 -23.99
C LYS A 537 18.82 -7.02 -23.30
N SER A 538 18.77 -7.86 -22.28
CA SER A 538 19.96 -8.36 -21.58
C SER A 538 19.80 -9.82 -21.17
N SER A 539 20.93 -10.53 -21.03
CA SER A 539 20.98 -11.83 -20.35
C SER A 539 21.39 -11.66 -18.89
N LYS A 540 20.68 -12.36 -17.99
CA LYS A 540 20.87 -12.33 -16.54
C LYS A 540 21.67 -13.56 -16.09
N PHE A 541 22.75 -13.36 -15.34
CA PHE A 541 23.58 -14.42 -14.73
C PHE A 541 24.19 -13.95 -13.41
N ILE A 542 24.80 -14.87 -12.64
CA ILE A 542 25.52 -14.55 -11.40
C ILE A 542 27.02 -14.69 -11.68
N LEU A 543 27.79 -13.65 -11.38
CA LEU A 543 29.24 -13.62 -11.52
C LEU A 543 29.84 -13.18 -10.18
N ASN A 544 30.69 -14.00 -9.56
CA ASN A 544 31.32 -13.71 -8.27
C ASN A 544 30.33 -13.27 -7.17
N ASN A 545 29.18 -13.96 -7.05
CA ASN A 545 28.04 -13.63 -6.18
C ASN A 545 27.30 -12.31 -6.49
N THR A 546 27.65 -11.62 -7.58
CA THR A 546 26.99 -10.39 -8.03
C THR A 546 26.01 -10.70 -9.16
N GLN A 547 24.78 -10.19 -9.05
CA GLN A 547 23.79 -10.33 -10.10
C GLN A 547 24.19 -9.45 -11.28
N THR A 548 24.46 -10.07 -12.43
CA THR A 548 25.00 -9.41 -13.61
C THR A 548 24.03 -9.51 -14.79
N ASN A 549 23.75 -8.37 -15.42
CA ASN A 549 23.05 -8.27 -16.69
C ASN A 549 24.04 -7.87 -17.78
N ILE A 550 24.05 -8.56 -18.93
CA ILE A 550 24.87 -8.17 -20.08
C ILE A 550 23.98 -7.79 -21.25
N LEU A 551 24.27 -6.65 -21.88
CA LEU A 551 23.56 -6.15 -23.04
C LEU A 551 23.55 -7.20 -24.17
N GLN A 552 22.37 -7.49 -24.70
CA GLN A 552 22.19 -8.32 -25.89
C GLN A 552 21.70 -7.47 -27.07
N LEU A 553 22.56 -7.30 -28.06
CA LEU A 553 22.23 -6.62 -29.30
C LEU A 553 21.95 -7.63 -30.41
N LYS A 554 20.94 -7.33 -31.22
CA LYS A 554 20.84 -7.92 -32.55
C LYS A 554 21.76 -7.13 -33.48
N PRO A 555 22.42 -7.79 -34.45
CA PRO A 555 23.22 -7.10 -35.45
C PRO A 555 22.44 -5.94 -36.09
N TYR A 556 23.00 -4.73 -36.06
CA TYR A 556 22.37 -3.53 -36.62
C TYR A 556 23.33 -2.82 -37.57
N ILE A 557 22.78 -1.95 -38.41
CA ILE A 557 23.54 -1.17 -39.37
C ILE A 557 23.71 0.25 -38.81
N THR A 558 24.94 0.74 -38.81
CA THR A 558 25.27 2.15 -38.56
C THR A 558 26.16 2.69 -39.67
N ILE A 559 26.44 3.99 -39.67
CA ILE A 559 27.30 4.66 -40.64
C ILE A 559 28.60 5.04 -39.95
N GLU A 560 29.73 4.72 -40.56
CA GLU A 560 31.06 5.11 -40.11
C GLU A 560 31.87 5.53 -41.33
N GLN A 561 32.43 6.75 -41.34
CA GLN A 561 33.21 7.29 -42.46
C GLN A 561 32.50 7.07 -43.83
N GLU A 562 31.19 7.35 -43.87
CA GLU A 562 30.28 7.18 -45.03
C GLU A 562 30.01 5.75 -45.50
N GLN A 563 30.58 4.75 -44.83
CA GLN A 563 30.33 3.35 -45.10
C GLN A 563 29.24 2.81 -44.17
N LYS A 564 28.31 2.04 -44.73
CA LYS A 564 27.35 1.26 -43.93
C LYS A 564 28.10 0.08 -43.32
N ILE A 565 28.21 0.07 -42.00
CA ILE A 565 28.83 -1.01 -41.24
C ILE A 565 27.78 -1.77 -40.46
N LYS A 566 27.93 -3.09 -40.39
CA LYS A 566 27.13 -3.95 -39.53
C LYS A 566 27.90 -4.17 -38.24
N SER A 567 27.24 -3.94 -37.09
CA SER A 567 27.86 -4.10 -35.78
C SER A 567 27.00 -4.96 -34.87
N ASP A 568 27.68 -5.85 -34.14
CA ASP A 568 27.11 -6.66 -33.07
C ASP A 568 27.42 -6.06 -31.68
N TYR A 569 28.23 -4.98 -31.66
CA TYR A 569 28.61 -4.22 -30.47
C TYR A 569 27.89 -2.88 -30.43
N LEU A 570 27.67 -2.33 -29.23
CA LEU A 570 27.18 -0.96 -29.09
C LEU A 570 28.27 0.00 -29.59
N LYS A 571 27.95 0.84 -30.58
CA LYS A 571 28.89 1.82 -31.10
C LYS A 571 28.78 3.11 -30.29
N ILE A 572 29.85 3.49 -29.62
CA ILE A 572 29.93 4.69 -28.75
C ILE A 572 31.00 5.66 -29.28
N PRO A 573 30.97 6.95 -28.91
CA PRO A 573 32.07 7.85 -29.21
C PRO A 573 33.39 7.41 -28.56
N SER A 574 34.50 7.67 -29.26
CA SER A 574 35.84 7.54 -28.67
C SER A 574 36.28 8.88 -28.09
N ASN A 575 36.65 8.91 -26.82
CA ASN A 575 37.29 10.04 -26.15
C ASN A 575 36.49 11.37 -26.26
N GLN A 576 35.17 11.26 -26.33
CA GLN A 576 34.23 12.38 -26.30
C GLN A 576 33.06 12.05 -25.37
N VAL A 577 32.44 13.10 -24.82
CA VAL A 577 31.23 12.98 -24.00
C VAL A 577 30.06 12.52 -24.88
N ILE A 578 29.31 11.50 -24.44
CA ILE A 578 28.22 10.90 -25.24
C ILE A 578 27.14 11.92 -25.62
N LYS A 579 26.78 12.82 -24.71
CA LYS A 579 25.77 13.87 -24.92
C LYS A 579 26.12 14.82 -26.06
N ASP A 580 27.39 15.15 -26.20
CA ASP A 580 27.86 16.15 -27.15
C ASP A 580 28.21 15.52 -28.50
N TYR A 581 28.32 14.20 -28.56
CA TYR A 581 28.65 13.49 -29.78
C TYR A 581 27.53 13.51 -30.81
N GLN A 582 27.87 13.97 -32.00
CA GLN A 582 26.98 13.95 -33.16
C GLN A 582 27.70 13.26 -34.32
N LEU A 583 27.01 12.34 -34.99
CA LEU A 583 27.53 11.66 -36.16
C LEU A 583 27.32 12.55 -37.39
N PHE A 584 28.41 13.10 -37.92
CA PHE A 584 28.38 13.96 -39.09
C PHE A 584 28.22 13.15 -40.38
N VAL A 585 27.27 13.57 -41.21
CA VAL A 585 26.97 13.01 -42.52
C VAL A 585 27.41 14.02 -43.59
N PRO A 586 28.57 13.82 -44.23
CA PRO A 586 29.19 14.84 -45.09
C PRO A 586 28.36 15.22 -46.31
N LYS A 587 27.74 14.25 -47.00
CA LYS A 587 26.97 14.48 -48.24
C LYS A 587 25.84 15.49 -48.13
N ILE A 588 25.26 15.62 -46.94
CA ILE A 588 24.13 16.51 -46.67
C ILE A 588 24.48 17.58 -45.63
N SER A 589 25.75 17.66 -45.22
CA SER A 589 26.25 18.57 -44.19
C SER A 589 25.39 18.58 -42.91
N TYR A 590 24.96 17.39 -42.46
CA TYR A 590 24.03 17.24 -41.35
C TYR A 590 24.63 16.39 -40.25
N ALA A 591 24.37 16.74 -38.99
CA ALA A 591 24.85 16.01 -37.82
C ALA A 591 23.69 15.26 -37.14
N LEU A 592 23.82 13.94 -37.01
CA LEU A 592 22.84 13.05 -36.38
C LEU A 592 23.13 12.90 -34.90
N ILE A 593 22.16 13.18 -34.05
CA ILE A 593 22.23 12.88 -32.62
C ILE A 593 21.93 11.39 -32.44
N LEU A 594 22.95 10.61 -32.08
CA LEU A 594 22.80 9.16 -31.88
C LEU A 594 22.21 8.81 -30.52
N PHE A 595 22.56 9.57 -29.48
CA PHE A 595 22.15 9.34 -28.11
C PHE A 595 21.42 10.58 -27.60
N GLN A 596 20.10 10.51 -27.55
CA GLN A 596 19.26 11.46 -26.81
C GLN A 596 19.16 11.07 -25.33
N ASP A 597 19.24 9.75 -25.06
CA ASP A 597 19.11 9.17 -23.73
C ASP A 597 20.03 7.95 -23.62
N LEU A 598 20.76 7.86 -22.52
CA LEU A 598 21.52 6.68 -22.13
C LEU A 598 21.42 6.57 -20.62
N SER A 599 20.51 5.73 -20.14
CA SER A 599 20.15 5.69 -18.72
C SER A 599 20.01 4.27 -18.20
N LEU A 600 20.28 4.11 -16.91
CA LEU A 600 20.17 2.85 -16.21
C LEU A 600 19.04 2.93 -15.18
N TYR A 601 18.27 1.84 -15.06
CA TYR A 601 17.13 1.75 -14.14
C TYR A 601 17.22 0.49 -13.29
N PHE A 602 16.69 0.57 -12.06
CA PHE A 602 16.46 -0.59 -11.21
C PHE A 602 15.14 -1.28 -11.55
N LYS A 603 15.15 -2.61 -11.51
CA LYS A 603 13.96 -3.44 -11.66
C LYS A 603 13.86 -4.52 -10.59
N ASN A 604 12.62 -4.88 -10.27
CA ASN A 604 12.32 -6.02 -9.40
C ASN A 604 12.44 -7.36 -10.15
N SER A 605 12.26 -8.47 -9.44
CA SER A 605 12.30 -9.86 -9.95
C SER A 605 11.24 -10.17 -11.00
N ARG A 606 10.22 -9.32 -11.13
CA ARG A 606 9.15 -9.40 -12.13
C ARG A 606 9.29 -8.38 -13.27
N ASN A 607 10.46 -7.74 -13.39
CA ASN A 607 10.80 -6.75 -14.42
C ASN A 607 9.98 -5.45 -14.40
N GLU A 608 9.37 -5.10 -13.27
CA GLU A 608 8.76 -3.78 -13.08
C GLU A 608 9.82 -2.78 -12.62
N PHE A 609 9.70 -1.53 -13.06
CA PHE A 609 10.61 -0.45 -12.67
C PHE A 609 10.45 -0.09 -11.19
N LEU A 610 11.57 0.12 -10.52
CA LEU A 610 11.64 0.60 -9.14
C LEU A 610 12.13 2.05 -9.12
N PHE A 611 11.45 2.88 -8.36
CA PHE A 611 11.71 4.32 -8.26
C PHE A 611 12.12 4.71 -6.83
N ASN A 612 12.48 5.98 -6.62
CA ASN A 612 12.85 6.57 -5.32
C ASN A 612 14.06 5.93 -4.61
N GLN A 613 15.14 5.65 -5.34
CA GLN A 613 16.39 5.06 -4.81
C GLN A 613 17.44 6.14 -4.47
N VAL A 614 17.07 7.14 -3.67
CA VAL A 614 17.81 8.41 -3.49
C VAL A 614 19.28 8.23 -3.05
N ASN A 615 19.58 7.19 -2.26
CA ASN A 615 20.93 6.94 -1.73
C ASN A 615 21.74 5.95 -2.56
N SER A 616 21.27 5.54 -3.75
CA SER A 616 21.98 4.58 -4.58
C SER A 616 23.04 5.25 -5.45
N THR A 617 24.19 4.61 -5.59
CA THR A 617 25.28 5.05 -6.47
C THR A 617 25.71 3.92 -7.40
N CYS A 618 26.32 4.27 -8.54
CA CYS A 618 26.92 3.32 -9.46
C CYS A 618 28.35 3.71 -9.82
N VAL A 619 29.28 2.78 -9.67
CA VAL A 619 30.66 2.93 -10.15
C VAL A 619 30.76 2.39 -11.57
N VAL A 620 31.27 3.21 -12.49
CA VAL A 620 31.52 2.82 -13.88
C VAL A 620 32.99 2.57 -14.11
N LYS A 621 33.30 1.37 -14.60
CA LYS A 621 34.64 0.92 -15.00
C LYS A 621 34.65 0.60 -16.48
N GLN A 622 35.79 0.85 -17.13
CA GLN A 622 36.01 0.42 -18.50
C GLN A 622 37.24 -0.50 -18.56
N GLN A 623 37.16 -1.52 -19.40
CA GLN A 623 38.22 -2.50 -19.63
C GLN A 623 38.38 -2.76 -21.13
N ILE A 624 39.62 -2.87 -21.58
CA ILE A 624 39.92 -3.23 -22.97
C ILE A 624 40.18 -4.74 -23.01
N ILE A 625 39.39 -5.46 -23.80
CA ILE A 625 39.53 -6.90 -24.00
C ILE A 625 40.11 -7.15 -25.40
N GLU A 626 41.19 -7.92 -25.47
CA GLU A 626 41.77 -8.41 -26.73
C GLU A 626 42.09 -9.90 -26.59
N ASN A 627 41.56 -10.74 -27.49
CA ASN A 627 41.74 -12.20 -27.46
C ASN A 627 41.47 -12.80 -26.06
N ASP A 628 40.36 -12.37 -25.44
CA ASP A 628 39.89 -12.76 -24.10
C ASP A 628 40.82 -12.37 -22.94
N LYS A 629 41.81 -11.49 -23.16
CA LYS A 629 42.69 -10.94 -22.12
C LYS A 629 42.39 -9.48 -21.84
N ILE A 630 42.47 -9.10 -20.56
CA ILE A 630 42.32 -7.72 -20.11
C ILE A 630 43.65 -6.99 -20.32
N LEU A 631 43.65 -5.96 -21.19
CA LEU A 631 44.83 -5.14 -21.48
C LEU A 631 44.95 -3.93 -20.54
N SER A 632 43.82 -3.31 -20.20
CA SER A 632 43.76 -2.16 -19.32
C SER A 632 42.44 -2.15 -18.54
N ASN A 633 42.48 -1.58 -17.34
CA ASN A 633 41.33 -1.43 -16.46
C ASN A 633 41.40 -0.05 -15.80
N THR A 634 40.41 0.80 -16.07
CA THR A 634 40.36 2.16 -15.52
C THR A 634 38.98 2.41 -14.94
N GLN A 635 38.94 2.89 -13.70
CA GLN A 635 37.72 3.42 -13.08
C GLN A 635 37.49 4.84 -13.61
N LEU A 636 36.28 5.11 -14.10
CA LEU A 636 35.95 6.40 -14.72
C LEU A 636 35.32 7.35 -13.71
N ASN A 637 34.11 7.04 -13.23
CA ASN A 637 33.29 7.94 -12.41
C ASN A 637 32.29 7.17 -11.53
N GLU A 638 31.81 7.86 -10.50
CA GLU A 638 30.63 7.47 -9.71
C GLU A 638 29.40 8.24 -10.20
N LEU A 639 28.29 7.53 -10.41
CA LEU A 639 27.00 8.07 -10.82
C LEU A 639 26.07 8.13 -9.62
N SER A 640 25.42 9.26 -9.41
CA SER A 640 24.35 9.42 -8.43
C SER A 640 22.98 9.16 -9.04
N TYR A 641 22.05 8.61 -8.25
CA TYR A 641 20.68 8.39 -8.67
C TYR A 641 19.92 9.72 -8.78
N ASN A 642 19.32 9.98 -9.95
CA ASN A 642 18.47 11.14 -10.15
C ASN A 642 17.05 10.85 -9.63
N SER A 643 16.67 11.42 -8.48
CA SER A 643 15.37 11.19 -7.86
C SER A 643 14.18 11.78 -8.63
N ILE A 644 14.41 12.80 -9.46
CA ILE A 644 13.38 13.44 -10.27
C ILE A 644 13.08 12.57 -11.50
N LEU A 645 14.12 12.10 -12.19
CA LEU A 645 14.00 11.29 -13.41
C LEU A 645 13.93 9.77 -13.13
N ASN A 646 14.16 9.36 -11.88
CA ASN A 646 14.21 7.99 -11.41
C ASN A 646 15.17 7.06 -12.18
N ARG A 647 16.41 7.52 -12.39
CA ARG A 647 17.42 6.81 -13.20
C ARG A 647 18.85 7.26 -12.92
N PHE A 648 19.82 6.50 -13.40
CA PHE A 648 21.20 6.97 -13.53
C PHE A 648 21.46 7.44 -14.96
N ASP A 649 21.96 8.66 -15.11
CA ASP A 649 22.27 9.25 -16.42
C ASP A 649 23.73 8.97 -16.80
N MET A 650 23.93 8.19 -17.85
CA MET A 650 25.26 7.83 -18.36
C MET A 650 25.69 8.67 -19.57
N ILE A 651 24.80 9.54 -20.06
CA ILE A 651 25.04 10.35 -21.26
C ILE A 651 26.19 11.37 -21.10
N TYR A 652 26.57 11.70 -19.86
CA TYR A 652 27.68 12.61 -19.55
C TYR A 652 29.04 11.90 -19.45
N LEU A 653 29.08 10.57 -19.65
CA LEU A 653 30.32 9.81 -19.59
C LEU A 653 31.11 9.92 -20.90
N GLN A 654 32.42 9.79 -20.75
CA GLN A 654 33.40 9.72 -21.82
C GLN A 654 34.17 8.40 -21.67
N PHE A 655 34.30 7.66 -22.77
CA PHE A 655 34.99 6.37 -22.80
C PHE A 655 36.21 6.43 -23.72
N HIS A 656 37.28 5.73 -23.35
CA HIS A 656 38.54 5.73 -24.09
C HIS A 656 38.75 4.37 -24.74
N PHE A 657 38.68 4.32 -26.08
CA PHE A 657 38.95 3.12 -26.85
C PHE A 657 39.47 3.49 -28.24
N ASN A 658 40.70 3.07 -28.54
CA ASN A 658 41.36 3.37 -29.81
C ASN A 658 40.58 2.69 -30.94
N PRO A 659 40.02 3.46 -31.91
CA PRO A 659 39.20 2.90 -32.98
C PRO A 659 39.97 2.02 -33.98
N ASN A 660 41.31 2.04 -33.94
CA ASN A 660 42.17 1.29 -34.86
C ASN A 660 42.63 -0.08 -34.31
N TYR A 661 42.20 -0.49 -33.12
CA TYR A 661 42.54 -1.82 -32.62
C TYR A 661 41.98 -2.94 -33.53
N GLN A 662 42.61 -4.13 -33.47
CA GLN A 662 42.26 -5.27 -34.31
C GLN A 662 40.80 -5.70 -34.13
N ASN A 663 40.23 -6.36 -35.14
CA ASN A 663 38.84 -6.85 -35.16
C ASN A 663 38.47 -7.80 -33.99
N ASN A 664 39.42 -8.29 -33.21
CA ASN A 664 39.17 -9.16 -32.05
C ASN A 664 39.14 -8.40 -30.70
N SER A 665 39.28 -7.09 -30.72
CA SER A 665 39.23 -6.24 -29.53
C SER A 665 37.86 -5.58 -29.34
N TYR A 666 37.50 -5.30 -28.09
CA TYR A 666 36.33 -4.51 -27.74
C TYR A 666 36.49 -3.82 -26.38
N LEU A 667 35.70 -2.78 -26.16
CA LEU A 667 35.58 -2.11 -24.87
C LEU A 667 34.49 -2.78 -24.05
N GLN A 668 34.80 -3.20 -22.84
CA GLN A 668 33.84 -3.67 -21.86
C GLN A 668 33.59 -2.58 -20.82
N ILE A 669 32.35 -2.08 -20.77
CA ILE A 669 31.91 -1.13 -19.76
C ILE A 669 31.18 -1.93 -18.68
N ILE A 670 31.69 -1.87 -17.46
CA ILE A 670 31.15 -2.55 -16.29
C ILE A 670 30.58 -1.49 -15.34
N ILE A 671 29.29 -1.58 -15.07
CA ILE A 671 28.59 -0.66 -14.17
C ILE A 671 28.19 -1.47 -12.95
N GLN A 672 28.68 -1.09 -11.77
CA GLN A 672 28.38 -1.72 -10.50
C GLN A 672 27.57 -0.75 -9.67
N CYS A 673 26.33 -1.08 -9.38
CA CYS A 673 25.42 -0.23 -8.61
C CYS A 673 25.13 -0.85 -7.26
N ASP A 674 25.22 -0.03 -6.23
CA ASP A 674 24.80 -0.38 -4.88
C ASP A 674 23.39 0.21 -4.67
N PRO A 675 22.35 -0.65 -4.60
CA PRO A 675 21.08 -0.22 -4.04
C PRO A 675 21.31 0.16 -2.56
N GLN A 676 20.39 0.87 -1.91
CA GLN A 676 20.55 1.40 -0.54
C GLN A 676 21.23 0.43 0.48
N ASP A 677 21.78 1.01 1.56
CA ASP A 677 22.56 0.31 2.60
C ASP A 677 22.01 -1.10 2.95
N ASP A 678 22.89 -2.10 2.96
CA ASP A 678 22.67 -3.55 3.17
C ASP A 678 22.15 -4.40 1.99
N SER A 679 21.84 -3.79 0.83
CA SER A 679 21.39 -4.56 -0.34
C SER A 679 22.54 -5.16 -1.17
N LYS A 680 22.24 -6.17 -1.99
CA LYS A 680 23.25 -6.81 -2.84
C LYS A 680 23.62 -5.90 -4.01
N GLN A 681 24.91 -5.70 -4.23
CA GLN A 681 25.42 -5.03 -5.42
C GLN A 681 24.89 -5.68 -6.70
N LEU A 682 24.52 -4.85 -7.67
CA LEU A 682 24.05 -5.25 -8.99
C LEU A 682 25.06 -4.80 -10.05
N GLN A 683 25.19 -5.58 -11.12
CA GLN A 683 26.12 -5.27 -12.21
C GLN A 683 25.44 -5.26 -13.57
N TYR A 684 25.85 -4.32 -14.42
CA TYR A 684 25.47 -4.28 -15.83
C TYR A 684 26.72 -4.20 -16.71
N ILE A 685 26.81 -5.04 -17.74
CA ILE A 685 27.93 -5.09 -18.68
C ILE A 685 27.46 -4.68 -20.08
N ILE A 686 28.20 -3.75 -20.69
CA ILE A 686 28.02 -3.33 -22.08
C ILE A 686 29.30 -3.65 -22.83
N ASN A 687 29.20 -4.49 -23.86
CA ASN A 687 30.28 -4.69 -24.82
C ASN A 687 30.10 -3.67 -25.96
N ALA A 688 31.09 -2.81 -26.13
CA ALA A 688 31.04 -1.67 -27.03
C ALA A 688 32.27 -1.61 -27.93
N ARG A 689 32.13 -0.88 -29.04
CA ARG A 689 33.23 -0.44 -29.90
C ARG A 689 33.11 1.04 -30.14
N SER A 690 34.23 1.72 -30.35
CA SER A 690 34.18 3.13 -30.67
C SER A 690 33.91 3.37 -32.16
N TYR A 691 33.31 4.51 -32.49
CA TYR A 691 33.34 5.04 -33.85
C TYR A 691 34.77 5.47 -34.21
N LYS A 692 35.17 5.24 -35.46
CA LYS A 692 36.37 5.89 -36.04
C LYS A 692 36.22 7.40 -36.07
N CYS A 693 37.35 8.09 -36.00
CA CYS A 693 37.36 9.55 -36.05
C CYS A 693 36.72 10.01 -37.36
N GLN A 694 35.71 10.85 -37.21
CA GLN A 694 34.97 11.44 -38.32
C GLN A 694 35.59 12.77 -38.73
N LEU A 695 35.02 13.41 -39.76
CA LEU A 695 35.47 14.74 -40.18
C LEU A 695 35.32 15.72 -39.02
N GLY A 696 36.32 16.57 -38.87
CA GLY A 696 36.48 17.52 -37.78
C GLY A 696 37.02 16.96 -36.49
N GLU A 697 37.38 15.69 -36.48
CA GLU A 697 38.11 15.05 -35.41
C GLU A 697 39.49 14.59 -35.90
N PHE A 698 40.45 14.54 -34.98
CA PHE A 698 41.76 13.96 -35.23
C PHE A 698 42.04 12.86 -34.21
N GLN A 699 42.90 11.93 -34.59
CA GLN A 699 43.30 10.78 -33.80
C GLN A 699 44.41 11.14 -32.81
N VAL A 700 44.22 10.73 -31.57
CA VAL A 700 45.21 10.73 -30.49
C VAL A 700 45.36 9.32 -29.93
N ASP A 701 46.42 9.07 -29.16
CA ASP A 701 46.75 7.72 -28.63
C ASP A 701 45.56 7.03 -27.94
N ASN A 702 44.69 7.82 -27.28
CA ASN A 702 43.55 7.33 -26.50
C ASN A 702 42.18 7.49 -27.18
N GLY A 703 42.09 7.90 -28.45
CA GLY A 703 40.83 8.02 -29.18
C GLY A 703 40.74 9.17 -30.18
N CYS A 704 39.56 9.77 -30.33
CA CYS A 704 39.30 10.89 -31.24
C CYS A 704 39.10 12.18 -30.46
N GLN A 705 39.61 13.30 -30.95
CA GLN A 705 39.41 14.63 -30.37
C GLN A 705 38.86 15.60 -31.40
N LEU A 706 37.94 16.47 -30.99
CA LEU A 706 37.33 17.49 -31.85
C LEU A 706 38.32 18.64 -32.11
N CYS A 707 38.43 19.06 -33.37
CA CYS A 707 39.17 20.27 -33.73
C CYS A 707 38.43 21.54 -33.28
N GLN A 708 39.13 22.41 -32.54
CA GLN A 708 38.58 23.66 -32.00
C GLN A 708 38.52 24.75 -33.08
N SER A 709 37.42 24.78 -33.84
CA SER A 709 37.25 25.72 -34.96
C SER A 709 37.19 27.19 -34.53
N ASN A 710 36.72 27.47 -33.32
CA ASN A 710 36.75 28.82 -32.73
C ASN A 710 38.17 29.35 -32.49
N GLN A 711 39.14 28.46 -32.28
CA GLN A 711 40.56 28.79 -32.14
C GLN A 711 41.32 28.73 -33.47
N GLY A 712 40.63 28.44 -34.58
CA GLY A 712 41.27 28.32 -35.88
C GLY A 712 41.76 26.91 -36.22
N TYR A 713 41.29 25.84 -35.56
CA TYR A 713 41.70 24.47 -35.89
C TYR A 713 40.58 23.67 -36.57
N TYR A 714 40.90 22.86 -37.59
CA TYR A 714 39.93 22.04 -38.32
C TYR A 714 40.53 20.72 -38.81
N SER A 715 39.70 19.75 -39.19
CA SER A 715 40.10 18.57 -39.96
C SER A 715 38.99 18.21 -40.95
N VAL A 716 39.36 17.97 -42.21
CA VAL A 716 38.40 17.57 -43.26
C VAL A 716 38.78 16.24 -43.90
N THR A 717 39.87 15.60 -43.49
CA THR A 717 40.24 14.27 -43.98
C THR A 717 40.01 13.23 -42.88
N TYR A 718 39.82 11.96 -43.26
CA TYR A 718 39.66 10.88 -42.27
C TYR A 718 41.02 10.41 -41.74
N ASN A 719 41.04 10.01 -40.46
CA ASN A 719 42.22 9.46 -39.76
C ASN A 719 43.41 10.45 -39.65
N ASP A 720 43.13 11.75 -39.72
CA ASP A 720 44.12 12.78 -39.42
C ASP A 720 44.69 12.60 -38.02
N THR A 721 46.00 12.76 -37.84
CA THR A 721 46.66 12.68 -36.53
C THR A 721 46.83 14.04 -35.85
N LYS A 722 46.45 15.13 -36.53
CA LYS A 722 46.48 16.51 -36.02
C LYS A 722 45.47 17.38 -36.76
N CYS A 723 44.97 18.43 -36.13
CA CYS A 723 44.17 19.45 -36.81
C CYS A 723 45.06 20.38 -37.65
N SER A 724 44.53 20.82 -38.79
CA SER A 724 45.09 21.89 -39.62
C SER A 724 44.75 23.26 -39.05
N ILE A 725 45.61 24.25 -39.34
CA ILE A 725 45.51 25.63 -38.82
C ILE A 725 44.80 26.54 -39.83
N PHE A 726 43.97 27.44 -39.32
CA PHE A 726 43.21 28.42 -40.07
C PHE A 726 44.12 29.47 -40.70
N ASP A 727 44.15 29.46 -42.03
CA ASP A 727 44.81 30.45 -42.85
C ASP A 727 43.80 31.53 -43.28
N LYS A 728 43.87 32.71 -42.64
CA LYS A 728 42.99 33.87 -42.91
C LYS A 728 43.00 34.32 -44.38
N GLN A 729 44.07 34.02 -45.13
CA GLN A 729 44.14 34.39 -46.54
C GLN A 729 43.26 33.48 -47.40
N LYS A 730 43.22 32.18 -47.08
CA LYS A 730 42.54 31.14 -47.86
C LYS A 730 41.07 30.95 -47.46
N PHE A 731 40.76 31.16 -46.18
CA PHE A 731 39.47 30.83 -45.59
C PHE A 731 38.74 32.06 -45.06
N ASN A 732 37.44 32.12 -45.32
CA ASN A 732 36.54 33.13 -44.76
C ASN A 732 36.08 32.71 -43.35
N GLN A 733 35.74 31.43 -43.19
CA GLN A 733 35.27 30.84 -41.94
C GLN A 733 35.59 29.33 -41.93
N ILE A 734 35.65 28.73 -40.76
CA ILE A 734 35.78 27.28 -40.61
C ILE A 734 34.78 26.74 -39.59
N THR A 735 34.36 25.50 -39.80
CA THR A 735 33.79 24.65 -38.75
C THR A 735 34.79 23.54 -38.45
N ALA A 736 34.53 22.70 -37.45
CA ALA A 736 35.41 21.58 -37.17
C ALA A 736 35.64 20.70 -38.41
N ASN A 737 34.60 20.45 -39.20
CA ASN A 737 34.52 19.44 -40.26
C ASN A 737 34.31 19.98 -41.69
N SER A 738 34.29 21.30 -41.87
CA SER A 738 34.16 21.92 -43.19
C SER A 738 34.83 23.29 -43.26
N LEU A 739 35.15 23.71 -44.48
CA LEU A 739 35.90 24.94 -44.78
C LEU A 739 35.05 25.88 -45.65
N ASN A 740 34.95 27.15 -45.25
CA ASN A 740 34.36 28.21 -46.07
C ASN A 740 35.49 28.97 -46.74
N LEU A 741 35.66 28.77 -48.04
CA LEU A 741 36.74 29.38 -48.80
C LEU A 741 36.48 30.87 -49.04
N ASN A 742 37.54 31.68 -48.98
CA ASN A 742 37.48 33.04 -49.49
C ASN A 742 37.20 33.04 -51.00
N LYS A 743 36.59 34.12 -51.49
CA LYS A 743 36.38 34.29 -52.94
C LYS A 743 37.74 34.20 -53.66
N GLY A 744 37.78 33.44 -54.77
CA GLY A 744 39.02 33.21 -55.52
C GLY A 744 39.82 31.96 -55.13
N TYR A 745 39.35 31.15 -54.17
CA TYR A 745 39.98 29.90 -53.76
C TYR A 745 39.12 28.68 -54.10
N TRP A 746 39.77 27.60 -54.53
CA TRP A 746 39.16 26.33 -54.91
C TRP A 746 39.64 25.15 -54.05
N ARG A 747 38.82 24.12 -53.90
CA ARG A 747 39.20 22.82 -53.31
C ARG A 747 38.53 21.66 -54.06
N PRO A 748 39.14 20.47 -54.16
CA PRO A 748 38.66 19.37 -55.01
C PRO A 748 37.39 18.69 -54.52
N ASN A 749 37.27 18.44 -53.22
CA ASN A 749 36.12 17.80 -52.61
C ASN A 749 36.04 18.22 -51.13
N TYR A 750 35.00 17.77 -50.43
CA TYR A 750 34.79 18.12 -49.02
C TYR A 750 35.79 17.43 -48.09
N LEU A 751 36.45 16.36 -48.54
CA LEU A 751 37.45 15.61 -47.80
C LEU A 751 38.87 16.17 -47.90
N SER A 752 39.06 17.21 -48.72
CA SER A 752 40.38 17.76 -49.02
C SER A 752 40.58 19.08 -48.30
N ASP A 753 41.66 19.15 -47.50
CA ASP A 753 42.17 20.36 -46.87
C ASP A 753 43.01 21.20 -47.85
N TYR A 754 43.45 20.59 -48.95
CA TYR A 754 44.15 21.27 -50.03
C TYR A 754 43.25 22.31 -50.71
N THR A 755 43.60 23.57 -50.50
CA THR A 755 43.00 24.71 -51.18
C THR A 755 44.02 25.43 -52.04
N THR A 756 43.60 25.84 -53.23
CA THR A 756 44.46 26.55 -54.19
C THR A 756 43.82 27.88 -54.59
N GLN A 757 44.65 28.91 -54.72
CA GLN A 757 44.19 30.17 -55.31
C GLN A 757 43.98 29.95 -56.80
N CYS A 758 42.83 30.39 -57.32
CA CYS A 758 42.53 30.40 -58.75
C CYS A 758 43.34 31.51 -59.43
N PHE A 759 44.65 31.30 -59.58
CA PHE A 759 45.60 32.34 -59.97
C PHE A 759 45.40 32.85 -61.41
N LYS A 760 44.90 31.99 -62.32
CA LYS A 760 44.62 32.42 -63.70
C LYS A 760 43.35 33.28 -63.81
N ASN A 761 42.31 32.98 -63.02
CA ASN A 761 40.97 33.59 -63.16
C ASN A 761 40.24 33.75 -61.80
N ILE A 762 40.77 34.61 -60.92
CA ILE A 762 40.30 34.79 -59.52
C ILE A 762 38.80 35.14 -59.45
N LYS A 763 38.27 35.95 -60.38
CA LYS A 763 36.86 36.37 -60.38
C LYS A 763 35.89 35.20 -60.59
N ASN A 764 36.33 34.13 -61.24
CA ASN A 764 35.50 33.02 -61.70
C ASN A 764 35.32 31.93 -60.65
N CYS A 765 35.98 32.05 -59.49
CA CYS A 765 35.79 31.16 -58.35
C CYS A 765 35.12 31.94 -57.22
N LYS A 766 33.92 31.53 -56.82
CA LYS A 766 33.06 32.25 -55.88
C LYS A 766 33.33 31.95 -54.40
N GLY A 767 34.27 31.06 -54.05
CA GLY A 767 34.47 30.65 -52.67
C GLY A 767 33.20 30.06 -52.03
N GLY A 768 33.17 29.91 -50.71
CA GLY A 768 32.01 29.35 -50.00
C GLY A 768 32.23 27.97 -49.39
N TRP A 769 31.14 27.35 -48.93
CA TRP A 769 31.12 25.98 -48.37
C TRP A 769 31.16 24.86 -49.43
N TYR A 770 30.98 25.21 -50.70
CA TYR A 770 30.96 24.25 -51.81
C TYR A 770 32.36 23.67 -52.10
N VAL A 771 32.40 22.66 -52.96
CA VAL A 771 33.63 21.91 -53.32
C VAL A 771 33.63 21.60 -54.81
N GLY A 772 34.82 21.37 -55.36
CA GLY A 772 35.03 21.04 -56.76
C GLY A 772 34.50 22.14 -57.68
N ASP A 773 33.95 21.72 -58.81
CA ASP A 773 33.46 22.64 -59.85
C ASP A 773 32.33 23.55 -59.37
N ASN A 774 31.63 23.19 -58.29
CA ASN A 774 30.56 24.02 -57.72
C ASN A 774 31.04 25.37 -57.20
N LEU A 775 32.35 25.53 -56.95
CA LEU A 775 32.95 26.81 -56.58
C LEU A 775 33.13 27.76 -57.78
N CYS A 776 33.02 27.25 -59.00
CA CYS A 776 33.17 28.04 -60.21
C CYS A 776 31.89 28.80 -60.57
N ILE A 777 32.03 29.99 -61.15
CA ILE A 777 30.95 30.73 -61.79
C ILE A 777 30.34 29.87 -62.91
N LYS A 778 29.04 30.11 -63.18
CA LYS A 778 28.29 29.48 -64.26
C LYS A 778 29.13 29.40 -65.55
N GLY A 779 29.22 28.22 -66.14
CA GLY A 779 29.95 27.95 -67.39
C GLY A 779 31.42 27.57 -67.26
N HIS A 780 32.01 27.60 -66.07
CA HIS A 780 33.38 27.14 -65.79
C HIS A 780 33.38 25.82 -64.98
N LEU A 781 34.33 24.93 -65.24
CA LEU A 781 34.57 23.64 -64.59
C LEU A 781 36.06 23.40 -64.30
N GLY A 782 36.39 22.36 -63.54
CA GLY A 782 37.74 21.86 -63.34
C GLY A 782 38.46 22.43 -62.11
N ALA A 783 39.67 21.91 -61.88
CA ALA A 783 40.41 22.05 -60.63
C ALA A 783 40.77 23.48 -60.20
N LEU A 784 40.62 24.46 -61.07
CA LEU A 784 40.91 25.86 -60.82
C LEU A 784 39.96 26.79 -61.59
N CYS A 785 38.80 26.25 -62.00
CA CYS A 785 37.84 26.93 -62.88
C CYS A 785 38.46 27.39 -64.22
N GLU A 786 39.44 26.64 -64.72
CA GLU A 786 40.26 26.97 -65.89
C GLU A 786 39.64 26.50 -67.22
N GLU A 787 38.70 25.56 -67.16
CA GLU A 787 38.04 24.97 -68.32
C GLU A 787 36.59 25.45 -68.44
N CYS A 788 36.11 25.60 -69.67
CA CYS A 788 34.70 25.90 -69.92
C CYS A 788 33.89 24.62 -70.00
N ASP A 789 32.65 24.68 -69.55
CA ASP A 789 31.70 23.58 -69.63
C ASP A 789 31.24 23.31 -71.08
N ILE A 790 32.16 22.87 -71.95
CA ILE A 790 31.88 22.57 -73.36
C ILE A 790 30.92 21.37 -73.53
N TYR A 791 30.79 20.53 -72.51
CA TYR A 791 29.98 19.31 -72.53
C TYR A 791 28.65 19.43 -71.77
N ASN A 792 28.35 20.60 -71.19
CA ASN A 792 27.17 20.83 -70.36
C ASN A 792 27.07 19.87 -69.16
N ILE A 793 28.20 19.58 -68.51
CA ILE A 793 28.30 18.71 -67.32
C ILE A 793 27.49 19.27 -66.16
N LYS A 794 27.42 20.61 -66.01
CA LYS A 794 26.59 21.27 -64.98
C LYS A 794 25.11 21.40 -65.35
N GLY A 795 24.74 21.11 -66.59
CA GLY A 795 23.34 21.23 -67.06
C GLY A 795 22.89 22.67 -67.35
N ASP A 796 23.80 23.64 -67.33
CA ASP A 796 23.54 25.08 -67.44
C ASP A 796 23.72 25.66 -68.87
N GLY A 797 24.02 24.82 -69.85
CA GLY A 797 24.37 25.18 -71.23
C GLY A 797 25.80 24.75 -71.59
N LYS A 798 26.11 24.70 -72.89
CA LYS A 798 27.51 24.54 -73.35
C LYS A 798 28.20 25.89 -73.31
N TYR A 799 29.46 25.93 -72.91
CA TYR A 799 30.27 27.14 -72.83
C TYR A 799 31.60 26.94 -73.53
N PHE A 800 32.11 27.94 -74.24
CA PHE A 800 33.43 27.89 -74.87
C PHE A 800 34.34 28.98 -74.32
N LYS A 801 35.65 28.73 -74.39
CA LYS A 801 36.68 29.64 -73.87
C LYS A 801 36.94 30.74 -74.88
N ASN A 802 36.69 31.99 -74.50
CA ASN A 802 37.10 33.16 -75.28
C ASN A 802 38.64 33.27 -75.29
N SER A 803 39.23 33.40 -76.47
CA SER A 803 40.68 33.43 -76.68
C SER A 803 41.36 34.70 -76.14
N GLU A 804 40.64 35.82 -76.02
CA GLU A 804 41.24 37.10 -75.63
C GLU A 804 41.30 37.31 -74.10
N ASN A 805 40.28 36.88 -73.36
CA ASN A 805 40.17 37.13 -71.93
C ASN A 805 39.96 35.86 -71.07
N SER A 806 39.98 34.66 -71.68
CA SER A 806 39.77 33.37 -71.01
C SER A 806 38.45 33.23 -70.24
N GLU A 807 37.44 34.05 -70.55
CA GLU A 807 36.09 33.91 -70.00
C GLU A 807 35.31 32.82 -70.75
N CYS A 808 34.45 32.09 -70.03
CA CYS A 808 33.55 31.12 -70.64
C CYS A 808 32.27 31.81 -71.10
N LEU A 809 32.14 31.99 -72.40
CA LEU A 809 30.92 32.51 -73.00
C LEU A 809 29.96 31.35 -73.24
N SER A 810 28.68 31.56 -72.92
CA SER A 810 27.64 30.61 -73.27
C SER A 810 27.70 30.43 -74.78
N CYS A 811 27.83 29.19 -75.24
CA CYS A 811 27.50 28.87 -76.60
C CYS A 811 26.03 29.22 -76.76
N PHE A 812 25.72 30.33 -77.41
CA PHE A 812 24.49 30.41 -78.17
C PHE A 812 24.60 29.26 -79.16
N GLY A 813 23.83 28.21 -78.93
CA GLY A 813 23.76 27.12 -79.88
C GLY A 813 23.35 27.71 -81.22
N ILE A 814 24.03 27.29 -82.28
CA ILE A 814 23.64 27.46 -83.69
C ILE A 814 22.25 26.81 -83.97
N ALA A 815 21.50 26.41 -82.94
CA ALA A 815 20.10 26.01 -82.99
C ALA A 815 19.11 27.18 -82.84
N ASP A 816 19.56 28.44 -82.73
CA ASP A 816 18.68 29.64 -82.74
C ASP A 816 18.86 30.51 -84.01
N SER A 817 19.17 29.88 -85.14
CA SER A 817 19.04 30.55 -86.44
C SER A 817 18.39 29.60 -87.45
N ILE A 818 17.27 30.05 -88.01
CA ILE A 818 16.55 29.42 -89.12
C ILE A 818 15.72 28.18 -88.71
N PHE A 819 14.82 28.28 -87.73
CA PHE A 819 13.54 27.52 -87.71
C PHE A 819 12.49 28.14 -86.75
N GLY A 820 12.62 29.45 -86.45
CA GLY A 820 11.72 30.19 -85.56
C GLY A 820 10.57 30.94 -86.24
N LEU A 821 10.28 30.66 -87.51
CA LEU A 821 9.18 31.32 -88.26
C LEU A 821 8.06 30.36 -88.69
N TYR A 822 8.14 29.07 -88.36
CA TYR A 822 7.06 28.11 -88.68
C TYR A 822 6.37 27.47 -87.46
N TYR A 823 6.89 27.67 -86.23
CA TYR A 823 6.27 27.12 -85.01
C TYR A 823 5.38 28.14 -84.26
N GLN A 824 5.49 29.43 -84.57
CA GLN A 824 4.61 30.48 -84.02
C GLN A 824 3.24 30.59 -84.72
N LEU A 825 2.96 29.75 -85.73
CA LEU A 825 1.63 29.59 -86.33
C LEU A 825 0.91 28.29 -85.93
N TYR A 826 1.52 27.41 -85.13
CA TYR A 826 0.90 26.11 -84.75
C TYR A 826 0.57 25.96 -83.25
N GLN A 827 1.03 26.88 -82.39
CA GLN A 827 0.80 26.82 -80.93
C GLN A 827 -0.32 27.76 -80.43
N HIS A 828 -1.03 28.46 -81.33
CA HIS A 828 -2.19 29.29 -80.95
C HIS A 828 -3.56 28.56 -81.02
N GLN A 829 -3.60 27.28 -81.44
CA GLN A 829 -4.85 26.50 -81.53
C GLN A 829 -4.98 25.32 -80.54
N ILE A 830 -3.95 24.93 -79.79
CA ILE A 830 -4.03 23.79 -78.84
C ILE A 830 -4.26 24.24 -77.38
N VAL A 831 -4.00 25.50 -77.05
CA VAL A 831 -4.26 26.05 -75.70
C VAL A 831 -5.74 26.37 -75.46
N GLN A 832 -6.55 26.57 -76.52
CA GLN A 832 -8.01 26.76 -76.38
C GLN A 832 -8.81 25.45 -76.31
N ILE A 833 -8.26 24.30 -76.70
CA ILE A 833 -8.96 23.01 -76.65
C ILE A 833 -8.79 22.31 -75.29
N ASN A 834 -7.64 22.45 -74.62
CA ASN A 834 -7.42 21.84 -73.31
C ASN A 834 -8.06 22.61 -72.14
N LEU A 835 -8.37 23.90 -72.31
CA LEU A 835 -9.15 24.66 -71.32
C LEU A 835 -10.66 24.34 -71.38
N MET A 836 -11.18 23.94 -72.55
CA MET A 836 -12.56 23.47 -72.73
C MET A 836 -12.77 22.03 -72.21
N ILE A 837 -11.77 21.14 -72.33
CA ILE A 837 -11.87 19.76 -71.82
C ILE A 837 -11.75 19.68 -70.29
N TYR A 838 -10.98 20.57 -69.67
CA TYR A 838 -10.88 20.64 -68.20
C TYR A 838 -12.14 21.22 -67.53
N LEU A 839 -12.84 22.14 -68.20
CA LEU A 839 -14.13 22.67 -67.73
C LEU A 839 -15.31 21.72 -68.01
N PHE A 840 -15.24 20.87 -69.04
CA PHE A 840 -16.25 19.83 -69.29
C PHE A 840 -16.12 18.61 -68.34
N TYR A 841 -14.92 18.33 -67.80
CA TYR A 841 -14.67 17.22 -66.87
C TYR A 841 -15.02 17.53 -65.41
N GLN A 842 -15.17 18.81 -65.04
CA GLN A 842 -15.59 19.24 -63.70
C GLN A 842 -17.12 19.41 -63.54
N GLU A 843 -17.90 19.36 -64.63
CA GLU A 843 -19.38 19.47 -64.61
C GLU A 843 -20.15 18.15 -64.75
N GLN A 844 -19.49 16.97 -64.78
CA GLN A 844 -20.18 15.66 -64.87
C GLN A 844 -19.98 14.70 -63.68
N LYS A 845 -19.44 15.15 -62.54
CA LYS A 845 -19.35 14.32 -61.30
C LYS A 845 -19.98 14.95 -60.06
N LYS A 846 -21.03 15.73 -60.27
CA LYS A 846 -22.06 16.04 -59.27
C LYS A 846 -23.43 15.88 -59.91
N ASP A 847 -23.94 14.65 -59.92
CA ASP A 847 -25.25 14.32 -59.33
C ASP A 847 -25.73 12.95 -59.81
N LYS A 848 -26.41 12.27 -58.88
CA LYS A 848 -27.24 11.05 -59.03
C LYS A 848 -26.44 9.72 -59.10
N VAL A 849 -26.68 8.70 -58.28
CA VAL A 849 -27.80 8.29 -57.39
C VAL A 849 -27.16 7.39 -56.31
N LYS A 850 -27.34 7.63 -55.00
CA LYS A 850 -28.42 7.08 -54.14
C LYS A 850 -28.52 5.54 -54.17
N LEU A 851 -28.73 4.98 -52.98
CA LEU A 851 -29.18 3.62 -52.65
C LEU A 851 -28.13 2.50 -52.53
N PHE A 852 -28.27 1.78 -51.41
CA PHE A 852 -27.59 0.55 -50.96
C PHE A 852 -26.16 0.69 -50.43
N SER A 853 -25.83 0.37 -49.19
CA SER A 853 -26.61 -0.18 -48.05
C SER A 853 -25.65 -0.16 -46.85
N HIS A 854 -25.95 0.44 -45.71
CA HIS A 854 -26.90 -0.03 -44.68
C HIS A 854 -26.95 -1.56 -44.38
N GLN A 855 -26.00 -2.38 -44.86
CA GLN A 855 -25.95 -3.82 -44.55
C GLN A 855 -24.59 -4.35 -44.08
N LEU A 856 -23.64 -3.49 -43.72
CA LEU A 856 -22.34 -3.93 -43.18
C LEU A 856 -22.10 -3.58 -41.70
N LYS A 857 -23.12 -3.05 -41.01
CA LYS A 857 -23.10 -2.81 -39.55
C LYS A 857 -23.93 -3.79 -38.71
N ILE A 858 -24.58 -4.78 -39.31
CA ILE A 858 -25.34 -5.83 -38.60
C ILE A 858 -25.19 -7.14 -39.39
N LEU A 859 -24.05 -7.85 -39.27
CA LEU A 859 -23.83 -9.29 -39.60
C LEU A 859 -22.32 -9.61 -39.65
N LYS A 860 -21.62 -9.44 -38.53
CA LYS A 860 -20.40 -10.24 -38.25
C LYS A 860 -20.13 -10.43 -36.76
N ALA A 861 -21.22 -10.49 -35.99
CA ALA A 861 -21.31 -11.36 -34.82
C ALA A 861 -22.45 -12.35 -35.12
N SER A 862 -22.14 -13.64 -35.12
CA SER A 862 -23.00 -14.79 -35.46
C SER A 862 -23.41 -14.91 -36.93
N LEU A 863 -22.66 -15.72 -37.69
CA LEU A 863 -23.10 -16.99 -38.29
C LEU A 863 -21.89 -17.54 -39.09
N LEU A 864 -21.39 -18.76 -38.91
CA LEU A 864 -21.70 -19.86 -37.99
C LEU A 864 -20.68 -20.97 -38.28
N LYS A 865 -19.81 -21.29 -37.32
CA LYS A 865 -19.49 -22.64 -36.82
C LYS A 865 -18.39 -22.55 -35.77
#